data_AF-A0A3B6B8T2-F1
#
_entry.id   AF-A0A3B6B8T2-F1
#
_cell.length_a   1.000
_cell.length_b   1.000
_cell.length_c   1.000
_cell.angle_alpha   90.00
_cell.angle_beta   90.00
_cell.angle_gamma   90.00
#
_symmetry.space_group_name_H-M   'P 1'
#
loop_
_entity.id
_entity.type
_entity.pdbx_description
1 polymer ?
#
loop_
_entity_poly.entity_id
_entity_poly.type
_entity_poly.pdbx_seq_one_letter_code
_entity_poly.pdbx_strand_id
1 'polypeptide(L)'
;MGNELDAFSAELRRRPEVRIINKYAVVAAYVTITLKSVGALLLLWATVVLLGGFVSSMTKDDFWSVTIITFPQAAGVFEEIGFAGADIYWVWDLLIGADIKSWVQKCQCELNQLPMRQWWKKQIQKVVLVLIVIALSVQVALLAVTGPLVCMLVSSRAIMQDHGIADGEAFKANMKRTLNLFYIAAFAHGGICALWMLAQGVDDKWIEVIVSRQHGFSWEVLGAYLRKTKQMCLNHPGSVTSWNLITYGADLLDSSLPEEYAAGGRVLTMLIDKDVALQVRRLLIRSPRQRIEKLIGTLAWRSPDDQEMRWLAARIVEHLAADLNLAHFPGALECISSLLDQDTLLLAFVHLQGTMDQVLPALRILENLAHNRHNCALIYNANDLLSKIVAPVSSDKLVEDIRSSVAWTKVVDGSLKVVSRLMDSSGSTGQDMCKLIADDNDAVKNLEAVLDMDMKSNNGMIELQMRAIEVLTQLVLRHPACTSAEELIKRALHIFLTADWMQDYLKDEKRKIEHQTTSHVQKKMKEAKETASRLKEQAGATLAMLSSDSEAIKCFTGCNDDVNNLTELLDTDIKTINCIISATDTVEIEISIECRVSAALILKNLNNYVKEPTLRKVLRQLLPVQQDEQSHNKHRSLQAALLSLITVIRANTNLNLAPILISQKPADTLEDLVVRLQRMSENLHVTPACLAIQKLTCEMVIEFMKHDRNVRVIDQHNIVGTLLKASEMMVGLENSMLFAAVDPDCYGVPLRPFSSVLAKNAEDLLTQRKQALGINNVPVGTPVP
;
A
#
# COMPACT_ATOMS: atom_id res chain seq x y z
N MET A 1 -16.74 1.56 -15.39
CA MET A 1 -15.96 1.99 -14.21
C MET A 1 -16.82 2.35 -12.98
N GLY A 2 -18.08 2.79 -13.11
CA GLY A 2 -18.99 2.94 -11.95
C GLY A 2 -19.23 1.61 -11.19
N ASN A 3 -19.39 0.51 -11.92
CA ASN A 3 -19.63 -0.82 -11.37
C ASN A 3 -18.56 -1.33 -10.37
N GLU A 4 -17.29 -0.94 -10.51
CA GLU A 4 -16.25 -1.33 -9.56
C GLU A 4 -16.37 -0.57 -8.24
N LEU A 5 -16.64 0.75 -8.28
CA LEU A 5 -16.81 1.56 -7.09
C LEU A 5 -18.04 1.11 -6.30
N ASP A 6 -19.13 0.78 -7.00
CA ASP A 6 -20.33 0.21 -6.40
C ASP A 6 -20.06 -1.18 -5.79
N ALA A 7 -19.23 -2.00 -6.45
CA ALA A 7 -18.79 -3.28 -5.89
C ALA A 7 -17.92 -3.12 -4.63
N PHE A 8 -17.00 -2.13 -4.60
CA PHE A 8 -16.18 -1.86 -3.41
C PHE A 8 -16.97 -1.23 -2.26
N SER A 9 -17.88 -0.30 -2.56
CA SER A 9 -18.83 0.25 -1.59
C SER A 9 -19.72 -0.87 -1.03
N ALA A 10 -20.15 -1.81 -1.87
CA ALA A 10 -20.88 -2.99 -1.44
C ALA A 10 -20.01 -3.91 -0.56
N GLU A 11 -18.73 -4.10 -0.87
CA GLU A 11 -17.80 -4.92 -0.08
C GLU A 11 -17.52 -4.32 1.29
N LEU A 12 -17.30 -3.00 1.36
CA LEU A 12 -17.19 -2.27 2.63
C LEU A 12 -18.48 -2.33 3.45
N ARG A 13 -19.64 -2.30 2.79
CA ARG A 13 -20.95 -2.47 3.46
C ARG A 13 -21.18 -3.90 3.93
N ARG A 14 -20.51 -4.89 3.33
CA ARG A 14 -20.57 -6.30 3.76
C ARG A 14 -19.76 -6.56 5.02
N ARG A 15 -18.79 -5.68 5.34
CA ARG A 15 -18.05 -5.78 6.59
C ARG A 15 -19.02 -5.82 7.78
N PRO A 16 -18.91 -6.84 8.65
CA PRO A 16 -19.89 -7.08 9.70
C PRO A 16 -20.06 -5.88 10.63
N GLU A 17 -18.97 -5.17 10.96
CA GLU A 17 -18.98 -3.98 11.81
C GLU A 17 -19.87 -2.86 11.28
N VAL A 18 -19.71 -2.48 10.00
CA VAL A 18 -20.47 -1.39 9.37
C VAL A 18 -21.91 -1.83 9.13
N ARG A 19 -22.10 -3.09 8.75
CA ARG A 19 -23.42 -3.66 8.46
C ARG A 19 -24.31 -3.67 9.69
N ILE A 20 -23.77 -4.05 10.85
CA ILE A 20 -24.51 -4.10 12.12
C ILE A 20 -24.98 -2.68 12.50
N ILE A 21 -24.05 -1.72 12.48
CA ILE A 21 -24.33 -0.33 12.85
C ILE A 21 -25.33 0.31 11.89
N ASN A 22 -25.12 0.19 10.59
CA ASN A 22 -26.00 0.80 9.60
C ASN A 22 -27.41 0.19 9.67
N LYS A 23 -27.54 -1.13 9.85
CA LYS A 23 -28.86 -1.78 10.01
C LYS A 23 -29.57 -1.30 11.26
N TYR A 24 -28.85 -1.26 12.39
CA TYR A 24 -29.41 -0.78 13.65
C TYR A 24 -29.85 0.69 13.54
N ALA A 25 -29.02 1.56 12.97
CA ALA A 25 -29.33 2.97 12.76
C ALA A 25 -30.58 3.15 11.89
N VAL A 26 -30.73 2.37 10.82
CA VAL A 26 -31.91 2.40 9.95
C VAL A 26 -33.18 1.97 10.71
N VAL A 27 -33.12 0.86 11.46
CA VAL A 27 -34.27 0.40 12.27
C VAL A 27 -34.64 1.45 13.31
N ALA A 28 -33.64 2.00 14.02
CA ALA A 28 -33.85 3.03 15.02
C ALA A 28 -34.47 4.31 14.43
N ALA A 29 -34.06 4.70 13.23
CA ALA A 29 -34.65 5.83 12.51
C ALA A 29 -36.12 5.56 12.15
N TYR A 30 -36.46 4.39 11.59
CA TYR A 30 -37.85 4.06 11.26
C TYR A 30 -38.77 4.00 12.48
N VAL A 31 -38.32 3.42 13.59
CA VAL A 31 -39.08 3.40 14.84
C VAL A 31 -39.32 4.83 15.33
N THR A 32 -38.28 5.67 15.32
CA THR A 32 -38.39 7.08 15.72
C THR A 32 -39.37 7.87 14.82
N ILE A 33 -39.31 7.68 13.50
CA ILE A 33 -40.24 8.30 12.55
C ILE A 33 -41.68 7.87 12.83
N THR A 34 -41.89 6.57 13.12
CA THR A 34 -43.21 6.02 13.43
C THR A 34 -43.76 6.62 14.72
N LEU A 35 -42.95 6.70 15.78
CA LEU A 35 -43.37 7.30 17.05
C LEU A 35 -43.70 8.80 16.91
N LYS A 36 -42.92 9.54 16.12
CA LYS A 36 -43.22 10.94 15.79
C LYS A 36 -44.55 11.07 15.04
N SER A 37 -44.78 10.22 14.04
CA SER A 37 -46.01 10.22 13.25
C SER A 37 -47.25 9.91 14.08
N VAL A 38 -47.16 8.96 15.01
CA VAL A 38 -48.26 8.63 15.95
C VAL A 38 -48.50 9.78 16.92
N GLY A 39 -47.44 10.45 17.42
CA GLY A 39 -47.56 11.62 18.29
C GLY A 39 -48.27 12.79 17.59
N ALA A 40 -47.92 13.06 16.32
CA ALA A 40 -48.60 14.06 15.51
C ALA A 40 -50.08 13.71 15.25
N LEU A 41 -50.39 12.43 15.03
CA LEU A 41 -51.77 11.97 14.89
C LEU A 41 -52.59 12.16 16.17
N LEU A 42 -52.00 11.89 17.34
CA LEU A 42 -52.63 12.14 18.65
C LEU A 42 -52.89 13.63 18.88
N LEU A 43 -51.94 14.49 18.51
CA LEU A 43 -52.12 15.94 18.58
C LEU A 43 -53.26 16.39 17.67
N LEU A 44 -53.30 15.93 16.42
CA LEU A 44 -54.40 16.22 15.50
C LEU A 44 -55.74 15.75 16.07
N TRP A 45 -55.80 14.52 16.59
CA TRP A 45 -57.00 13.99 17.24
C TRP A 45 -57.48 14.89 18.38
N ALA A 46 -56.56 15.29 19.27
CA ALA A 46 -56.89 16.17 20.37
C ALA A 46 -57.38 17.55 19.92
N THR A 47 -56.81 18.12 18.86
CA THR A 47 -57.32 19.39 18.32
C THR A 47 -58.74 19.24 17.79
N VAL A 48 -59.10 18.11 17.18
CA VAL A 48 -60.49 17.84 16.77
C VAL A 48 -61.41 17.74 17.99
N VAL A 49 -60.96 17.10 19.08
CA VAL A 49 -61.74 17.00 20.32
C VAL A 49 -61.86 18.35 21.05
N LEU A 50 -60.80 19.16 21.09
CA LEU A 50 -60.81 20.45 21.80
C LEU A 50 -61.44 21.58 20.98
N LEU A 51 -61.27 21.62 19.66
CA LEU A 51 -61.84 22.67 18.80
C LEU A 51 -63.18 22.27 18.15
N GLY A 52 -63.52 20.98 18.07
CA GLY A 52 -64.74 20.48 17.42
C GLY A 52 -66.05 20.69 18.20
N GLY A 53 -66.08 21.59 19.18
CA GLY A 53 -67.29 21.92 19.97
C GLY A 53 -67.59 20.95 21.12
N PHE A 54 -66.74 19.95 21.35
CA PHE A 54 -66.92 18.94 22.39
C PHE A 54 -66.51 19.39 23.81
N VAL A 55 -65.80 20.52 23.92
CA VAL A 55 -65.30 21.09 25.19
C VAL A 55 -66.43 21.42 26.17
N SER A 56 -67.57 21.94 25.69
CA SER A 56 -68.71 22.29 26.54
C SER A 56 -69.42 21.08 27.16
N SER A 57 -69.18 19.89 26.61
CA SER A 57 -69.75 18.61 27.07
C SER A 57 -68.77 17.73 27.86
N MET A 58 -67.54 18.20 28.06
CA MET A 58 -66.46 17.48 28.73
C MET A 58 -66.43 17.79 30.23
N THR A 59 -66.03 16.82 31.06
CA THR A 59 -65.82 17.07 32.50
C THR A 59 -64.58 17.92 32.72
N LYS A 60 -64.51 18.63 33.85
CA LYS A 60 -63.33 19.45 34.19
C LYS A 60 -62.05 18.60 34.25
N ASP A 61 -62.14 17.38 34.76
CA ASP A 61 -60.99 16.47 34.90
C ASP A 61 -60.51 15.94 33.54
N ASP A 62 -61.43 15.64 32.62
CA ASP A 62 -61.09 15.24 31.24
C ASP A 62 -60.44 16.37 30.45
N PHE A 63 -60.95 17.59 30.60
CA PHE A 63 -60.37 18.76 29.92
C PHE A 63 -58.91 18.98 30.32
N TRP A 64 -58.61 18.91 31.63
CA TRP A 64 -57.23 19.03 32.11
C TRP A 64 -56.37 17.84 31.69
N SER A 65 -56.91 16.63 31.67
CA SER A 65 -56.18 15.43 31.24
C SER A 65 -55.77 15.50 29.77
N VAL A 66 -56.70 15.84 28.87
CA VAL A 66 -56.41 16.03 27.44
C VAL A 66 -55.41 17.18 27.24
N THR A 67 -55.56 18.29 27.96
CA THR A 67 -54.65 19.44 27.86
C THR A 67 -53.22 19.07 28.30
N ILE A 68 -53.07 18.37 29.43
CA ILE A 68 -51.76 17.95 29.95
C ILE A 68 -51.08 16.93 29.01
N ILE A 69 -51.85 16.04 28.37
CA ILE A 69 -51.31 15.07 27.40
C ILE A 69 -50.85 15.76 26.12
N THR A 70 -51.57 16.78 25.67
CA THR A 70 -51.40 17.38 24.34
C THR A 70 -50.43 18.55 24.33
N PHE A 71 -50.26 19.23 25.47
CA PHE A 71 -49.31 20.32 25.61
C PHE A 71 -47.86 19.89 25.31
N PRO A 72 -47.32 18.77 25.85
CA PRO A 72 -46.01 18.27 25.47
C PRO A 72 -45.90 17.91 23.98
N GLN A 73 -46.96 17.36 23.37
CA GLN A 73 -46.99 17.04 21.94
C GLN A 73 -46.93 18.31 21.08
N ALA A 74 -47.70 19.34 21.44
CA ALA A 74 -47.71 20.64 20.76
C ALA A 74 -46.41 21.44 20.96
N ALA A 75 -45.77 21.30 22.13
CA ALA A 75 -44.49 21.93 22.44
C ALA A 75 -43.29 21.25 21.74
N GLY A 76 -43.53 20.24 20.90
CA GLY A 76 -42.46 19.54 20.18
C GLY A 76 -41.64 18.59 21.06
N VAL A 77 -42.06 18.29 22.30
CA VAL A 77 -41.34 17.37 23.20
C VAL A 77 -41.16 16.00 22.53
N PHE A 78 -42.17 15.53 21.80
CA PHE A 78 -42.11 14.28 21.04
C PHE A 78 -41.39 14.38 19.69
N GLU A 79 -41.16 15.59 19.18
CA GLU A 79 -40.27 15.81 18.04
C GLU A 79 -38.79 15.77 18.45
N GLU A 80 -38.47 16.18 19.68
CA GLU A 80 -37.13 16.10 20.27
C GLU A 80 -36.79 14.73 20.90
N ILE A 81 -37.79 13.86 21.16
CA ILE A 81 -37.65 12.46 21.62
C ILE A 81 -36.89 11.53 20.62
N GLY A 82 -36.34 12.07 19.53
CA GLY A 82 -35.38 11.35 18.69
C GLY A 82 -34.01 11.18 19.37
N PHE A 83 -32.97 10.93 18.55
CA PHE A 83 -31.59 10.75 19.05
C PHE A 83 -31.07 11.92 19.92
N ALA A 84 -31.63 13.12 19.73
CA ALA A 84 -31.32 14.31 20.52
C ALA A 84 -31.70 14.19 22.01
N GLY A 85 -32.77 13.50 22.39
CA GLY A 85 -33.20 13.39 23.80
C GLY A 85 -32.23 12.60 24.68
N ALA A 86 -31.63 11.53 24.13
CA ALA A 86 -30.56 10.78 24.78
C ALA A 86 -29.21 11.54 24.71
N ASP A 87 -28.93 12.20 23.58
CA ASP A 87 -27.76 13.06 23.43
C ASP A 87 -27.81 14.26 24.38
N ILE A 88 -28.94 14.90 24.68
CA ILE A 88 -29.03 16.01 25.66
C ILE A 88 -28.56 15.57 27.06
N TYR A 89 -28.75 14.30 27.43
CA TYR A 89 -28.29 13.73 28.70
C TYR A 89 -26.78 13.38 28.68
N TRP A 90 -26.20 13.02 27.53
CA TRP A 90 -24.79 12.64 27.37
C TRP A 90 -23.87 13.81 26.96
N VAL A 91 -24.36 14.70 26.10
CA VAL A 91 -23.80 16.03 25.83
C VAL A 91 -23.61 16.78 27.15
N TRP A 92 -24.51 16.58 28.11
CA TRP A 92 -24.38 17.10 29.47
C TRP A 92 -23.07 16.71 30.18
N ASP A 93 -22.59 15.48 30.02
CA ASP A 93 -21.36 14.97 30.65
C ASP A 93 -20.09 15.45 29.88
N LEU A 94 -20.18 15.54 28.55
CA LEU A 94 -19.05 15.87 27.68
C LEU A 94 -18.83 17.39 27.51
N LEU A 95 -19.88 18.18 27.27
CA LEU A 95 -19.78 19.63 27.05
C LEU A 95 -19.48 20.37 28.36
N ILE A 96 -20.05 19.95 29.50
CA ILE A 96 -19.75 20.58 30.80
C ILE A 96 -18.37 20.14 31.31
N GLY A 97 -17.98 18.86 31.16
CA GLY A 97 -16.68 18.37 31.62
C GLY A 97 -15.49 18.92 30.81
N ALA A 98 -15.59 18.94 29.48
CA ALA A 98 -14.52 19.39 28.59
C ALA A 98 -14.41 20.92 28.51
N ASP A 99 -15.53 21.66 28.46
CA ASP A 99 -15.47 23.14 28.49
C ASP A 99 -15.06 23.65 29.86
N ILE A 100 -15.40 23.00 30.98
CA ILE A 100 -14.86 23.41 32.29
C ILE A 100 -13.35 23.21 32.34
N LYS A 101 -12.83 22.08 31.83
CA LYS A 101 -11.39 21.80 31.82
C LYS A 101 -10.62 22.77 30.90
N SER A 102 -11.13 23.01 29.70
CA SER A 102 -10.63 23.99 28.73
C SER A 102 -10.72 25.43 29.25
N TRP A 103 -11.85 25.81 29.86
CA TRP A 103 -12.07 27.11 30.47
C TRP A 103 -11.18 27.35 31.69
N VAL A 104 -10.97 26.35 32.54
CA VAL A 104 -10.01 26.42 33.68
C VAL A 104 -8.59 26.66 33.17
N GLN A 105 -8.19 25.94 32.12
CA GLN A 105 -6.85 26.03 31.53
C GLN A 105 -6.63 27.36 30.78
N LYS A 106 -7.67 27.89 30.12
CA LYS A 106 -7.67 29.19 29.44
C LYS A 106 -7.75 30.37 30.41
N CYS A 107 -8.50 30.24 31.50
CA CYS A 107 -8.53 31.21 32.60
C CYS A 107 -7.18 31.31 33.32
N GLN A 108 -6.44 30.19 33.46
CA GLN A 108 -5.07 30.19 33.98
C GLN A 108 -4.09 30.98 33.09
N CYS A 109 -4.27 30.95 31.76
CA CYS A 109 -3.43 31.71 30.82
C CYS A 109 -3.81 33.20 30.75
N GLU A 110 -5.11 33.54 30.74
CA GLU A 110 -5.58 34.93 30.61
C GLU A 110 -5.40 35.78 31.88
N LEU A 111 -5.20 35.16 33.05
CA LEU A 111 -4.92 35.87 34.31
C LEU A 111 -3.64 36.72 34.25
N ASN A 112 -2.75 36.42 33.29
CA ASN A 112 -1.43 37.05 33.18
C ASN A 112 -1.38 38.28 32.25
N GLN A 113 -2.48 38.70 31.60
CA GLN A 113 -2.41 39.71 30.52
C GLN A 113 -3.38 40.92 30.59
N LEU A 114 -4.35 40.98 31.51
CA LEU A 114 -5.35 42.06 31.53
C LEU A 114 -5.54 42.73 32.91
N PRO A 115 -5.91 44.03 32.98
CA PRO A 115 -6.25 44.70 34.23
C PRO A 115 -7.49 44.07 34.87
N MET A 116 -7.29 43.50 36.06
CA MET A 116 -8.22 42.69 36.89
C MET A 116 -9.71 43.09 36.79
N ARG A 117 -10.03 44.39 36.84
CA ARG A 117 -11.42 44.86 36.93
C ARG A 117 -12.27 44.58 35.68
N GLN A 118 -11.68 44.59 34.48
CA GLN A 118 -12.40 44.31 33.23
C GLN A 118 -12.49 42.81 32.94
N TRP A 119 -11.45 42.06 33.31
CA TRP A 119 -11.42 40.60 33.21
C TRP A 119 -12.50 39.97 34.09
N TRP A 120 -12.60 40.38 35.35
CA TRP A 120 -13.64 39.88 36.28
C TRP A 120 -15.06 40.15 35.79
N LYS A 121 -15.35 41.31 35.20
CA LYS A 121 -16.68 41.59 34.62
C LYS A 121 -17.01 40.66 33.43
N LYS A 122 -16.06 40.43 32.52
CA LYS A 122 -16.25 39.52 31.38
C LYS A 122 -16.39 38.06 31.83
N GLN A 123 -15.62 37.63 32.83
CA GLN A 123 -15.72 36.27 33.37
C GLN A 123 -17.02 36.05 34.13
N ILE A 124 -17.45 37.00 34.97
CA ILE A 124 -18.75 36.93 35.64
C ILE A 124 -19.89 36.87 34.61
N GLN A 125 -19.85 37.70 33.56
CA GLN A 125 -20.88 37.64 32.50
C GLN A 125 -20.90 36.28 31.78
N LYS A 126 -19.74 35.70 31.48
CA LYS A 126 -19.65 34.36 30.86
C LYS A 126 -20.17 33.28 31.80
N VAL A 127 -19.77 33.29 33.08
CA VAL A 127 -20.22 32.32 34.08
C VAL A 127 -21.73 32.42 34.30
N VAL A 128 -22.28 33.63 34.40
CA VAL A 128 -23.72 33.85 34.55
C VAL A 128 -24.48 33.39 33.31
N LEU A 129 -23.99 33.67 32.10
CA LEU A 129 -24.58 33.18 30.85
C LEU A 129 -24.57 31.64 30.79
N VAL A 130 -23.45 31.02 31.17
CA VAL A 130 -23.32 29.55 31.25
C VAL A 130 -24.29 28.98 32.26
N LEU A 131 -24.44 29.57 33.45
CA LEU A 131 -25.40 29.13 34.46
C LEU A 131 -26.86 29.27 34.01
N ILE A 132 -27.20 30.35 33.28
CA ILE A 132 -28.53 30.53 32.71
C ILE A 132 -28.80 29.48 31.63
N VAL A 133 -27.85 29.23 30.74
CA VAL A 133 -27.95 28.17 29.71
C VAL A 133 -28.09 26.81 30.37
N ILE A 134 -27.33 26.53 31.45
CA ILE A 134 -27.46 25.29 32.24
C ILE A 134 -28.87 25.18 32.83
N ALA A 135 -29.36 26.22 33.52
CA ALA A 135 -30.69 26.19 34.13
C ALA A 135 -31.81 25.96 33.10
N LEU A 136 -31.76 26.65 31.97
CA LEU A 136 -32.73 26.50 30.88
C LEU A 136 -32.63 25.11 30.22
N SER A 137 -31.41 24.61 30.01
CA SER A 137 -31.19 23.28 29.40
C SER A 137 -31.66 22.12 30.30
N VAL A 138 -31.46 22.21 31.63
CA VAL A 138 -31.95 21.22 32.61
C VAL A 138 -33.47 21.17 32.63
N GLN A 139 -34.14 22.32 32.51
CA GLN A 139 -35.60 22.39 32.46
C GLN A 139 -36.15 21.70 31.20
N VAL A 140 -35.51 21.92 30.05
CA VAL A 140 -35.88 21.27 28.77
C VAL A 140 -35.61 19.76 28.81
N ALA A 141 -34.45 19.33 29.34
CA ALA A 141 -34.10 17.91 29.48
C ALA A 141 -35.05 17.16 30.42
N LEU A 142 -35.41 17.77 31.56
CA LEU A 142 -36.38 17.20 32.49
C LEU A 142 -37.76 17.07 31.85
N LEU A 143 -38.21 18.09 31.10
CA LEU A 143 -39.46 18.05 30.32
C LEU A 143 -39.43 16.95 29.23
N ALA A 144 -38.30 16.75 28.55
CA ALA A 144 -38.15 15.75 27.50
C ALA A 144 -38.22 14.30 28.03
N VAL A 145 -37.60 14.02 29.17
CA VAL A 145 -37.60 12.69 29.80
C VAL A 145 -38.90 12.40 30.55
N THR A 146 -39.48 13.41 31.21
CA THR A 146 -40.71 13.22 32.01
C THR A 146 -41.98 13.30 31.18
N GLY A 147 -41.98 13.93 30.00
CA GLY A 147 -43.15 14.08 29.13
C GLY A 147 -43.88 12.77 28.83
N PRO A 148 -43.21 11.73 28.28
CA PRO A 148 -43.84 10.44 28.01
C PRO A 148 -44.40 9.73 29.25
N LEU A 149 -43.71 9.86 30.39
CA LEU A 149 -44.14 9.29 31.67
C LEU A 149 -45.38 10.02 32.20
N VAL A 150 -45.43 11.35 32.09
CA VAL A 150 -46.58 12.16 32.46
C VAL A 150 -47.78 11.81 31.58
N CYS A 151 -47.59 11.71 30.25
CA CYS A 151 -48.65 11.28 29.33
C CYS A 151 -49.17 9.87 29.68
N MET A 152 -48.30 8.93 30.02
CA MET A 152 -48.68 7.58 30.44
C MET A 152 -49.48 7.61 31.76
N LEU A 153 -48.99 8.30 32.79
CA LEU A 153 -49.63 8.35 34.11
C LEU A 153 -51.00 9.04 34.08
N VAL A 154 -51.10 10.16 33.36
CA VAL A 154 -52.36 10.91 33.20
C VAL A 154 -53.37 10.09 32.40
N SER A 155 -52.95 9.43 31.32
CA SER A 155 -53.83 8.56 30.52
C SER A 155 -54.31 7.34 31.31
N SER A 156 -53.43 6.71 32.10
CA SER A 156 -53.79 5.59 32.98
C SER A 156 -54.87 5.97 34.00
N ARG A 157 -54.71 7.14 34.63
CA ARG A 157 -55.70 7.68 35.55
C ARG A 157 -57.04 7.97 34.86
N ALA A 158 -57.00 8.56 33.67
CA ALA A 158 -58.20 8.90 32.90
C ALA A 158 -58.97 7.65 32.42
N ILE A 159 -58.27 6.57 32.05
CA ILE A 159 -58.89 5.27 31.68
C ILE A 159 -59.64 4.66 32.87
N MET A 160 -59.16 4.84 34.10
CA MET A 160 -59.80 4.29 35.31
C MET A 160 -60.95 5.14 35.85
N GLN A 161 -61.15 6.37 35.36
CA GLN A 161 -62.25 7.24 35.78
C GLN A 161 -63.50 6.97 34.92
N ASP A 162 -64.68 6.88 35.56
CA ASP A 162 -65.94 6.89 34.81
C ASP A 162 -66.25 8.33 34.42
N HIS A 163 -66.35 8.60 33.12
CA HIS A 163 -66.33 9.94 32.53
C HIS A 163 -67.62 10.76 32.80
N GLY A 164 -68.49 10.31 33.73
CA GLY A 164 -69.72 11.01 34.12
C GLY A 164 -70.74 11.22 32.99
N ILE A 165 -70.57 10.53 31.87
CA ILE A 165 -71.42 10.62 30.69
C ILE A 165 -72.51 9.54 30.79
N ALA A 166 -73.73 9.94 31.18
CA ALA A 166 -74.90 9.07 31.15
C ALA A 166 -75.29 8.70 29.70
N ASP A 167 -75.62 7.43 29.46
CA ASP A 167 -75.88 6.82 28.14
C ASP A 167 -77.20 7.23 27.46
N GLY A 168 -77.72 8.43 27.77
CA GLY A 168 -79.05 8.88 27.31
C GLY A 168 -79.09 9.51 25.91
N GLU A 169 -77.96 10.00 25.37
CA GLU A 169 -77.90 10.66 24.06
C GLU A 169 -76.78 10.08 23.19
N ALA A 170 -77.09 9.72 21.94
CA ALA A 170 -76.14 9.12 21.00
C ALA A 170 -74.86 9.97 20.79
N PHE A 171 -75.00 11.30 20.85
CA PHE A 171 -73.89 12.25 20.78
C PHE A 171 -72.92 12.11 21.97
N LYS A 172 -73.44 11.90 23.18
CA LYS A 172 -72.66 11.73 24.42
C LYS A 172 -71.97 10.36 24.48
N ALA A 173 -72.64 9.30 23.99
CA ALA A 173 -72.05 7.96 23.90
C ALA A 173 -70.85 7.90 22.93
N ASN A 174 -70.93 8.61 21.80
CA ASN A 174 -69.82 8.70 20.84
C ASN A 174 -68.61 9.47 21.43
N MET A 175 -68.85 10.49 22.27
CA MET A 175 -67.79 11.17 23.01
C MET A 175 -67.04 10.22 23.94
N LYS A 176 -67.76 9.48 24.80
CA LYS A 176 -67.15 8.57 25.78
C LYS A 176 -66.24 7.54 25.09
N ARG A 177 -66.70 6.99 23.96
CA ARG A 177 -65.90 6.05 23.14
C ARG A 177 -64.67 6.71 22.52
N THR A 178 -64.80 7.96 22.05
CA THR A 178 -63.71 8.72 21.45
C THR A 178 -62.63 9.08 22.47
N LEU A 179 -63.01 9.48 23.68
CA LEU A 179 -62.06 9.79 24.76
C LEU A 179 -61.35 8.53 25.27
N ASN A 180 -62.07 7.43 25.47
CA ASN A 180 -61.45 6.16 25.84
C ASN A 180 -60.41 5.71 24.79
N LEU A 181 -60.75 5.84 23.50
CA LEU A 181 -59.81 5.50 22.43
C LEU A 181 -58.58 6.42 22.42
N PHE A 182 -58.78 7.73 22.63
CA PHE A 182 -57.71 8.71 22.75
C PHE A 182 -56.77 8.40 23.94
N TYR A 183 -57.31 8.16 25.14
CA TYR A 183 -56.50 7.86 26.31
C TYR A 183 -55.77 6.52 26.20
N ILE A 184 -56.39 5.48 25.62
CA ILE A 184 -55.71 4.20 25.36
C ILE A 184 -54.55 4.41 24.36
N ALA A 185 -54.77 5.18 23.30
CA ALA A 185 -53.74 5.48 22.31
C ALA A 185 -52.60 6.35 22.90
N ALA A 186 -52.93 7.34 23.74
CA ALA A 186 -51.95 8.18 24.45
C ALA A 186 -51.16 7.40 25.50
N PHE A 187 -51.80 6.48 26.24
CA PHE A 187 -51.15 5.57 27.18
C PHE A 187 -50.16 4.66 26.46
N ALA A 188 -50.60 4.00 25.37
CA ALA A 188 -49.76 3.13 24.57
C ALA A 188 -48.59 3.89 23.94
N HIS A 189 -48.84 5.06 23.35
CA HIS A 189 -47.81 5.89 22.73
C HIS A 189 -46.79 6.39 23.76
N GLY A 190 -47.23 6.91 24.90
CA GLY A 190 -46.35 7.34 25.99
C GLY A 190 -45.50 6.20 26.54
N GLY A 191 -46.09 5.01 26.71
CA GLY A 191 -45.37 3.82 27.17
C GLY A 191 -44.37 3.26 26.17
N ILE A 192 -44.72 3.19 24.89
CA ILE A 192 -43.80 2.76 23.84
C ILE A 192 -42.66 3.78 23.70
N CYS A 193 -42.94 5.09 23.78
CA CYS A 193 -41.90 6.14 23.76
C CYS A 193 -40.95 6.01 24.97
N ALA A 194 -41.48 5.79 26.18
CA ALA A 194 -40.66 5.62 27.37
C ALA A 194 -39.77 4.36 27.29
N LEU A 195 -40.32 3.22 26.84
CA LEU A 195 -39.55 2.00 26.63
C LEU A 195 -38.50 2.15 25.53
N TRP A 196 -38.84 2.84 24.43
CA TRP A 196 -37.92 3.12 23.34
C TRP A 196 -36.73 3.98 23.78
N MET A 197 -36.97 5.02 24.59
CA MET A 197 -35.90 5.87 25.14
C MET A 197 -34.93 5.07 26.03
N LEU A 198 -35.46 4.17 26.87
CA LEU A 198 -34.63 3.28 27.70
C LEU A 198 -33.84 2.27 26.86
N ALA A 199 -34.46 1.68 25.85
CA ALA A 199 -33.81 0.73 24.95
C ALA A 199 -32.67 1.39 24.15
N GLN A 200 -32.88 2.59 23.61
CA GLN A 200 -31.86 3.33 22.84
C GLN A 200 -30.58 3.58 23.65
N GLY A 201 -30.68 4.05 24.90
CA GLY A 201 -29.51 4.33 25.73
C GLY A 201 -28.69 3.10 26.09
N VAL A 202 -29.33 1.93 26.21
CA VAL A 202 -28.66 0.65 26.47
C VAL A 202 -28.08 0.10 25.17
N ASP A 203 -28.88 0.00 24.10
CA ASP A 203 -28.49 -0.60 22.84
C ASP A 203 -27.33 0.13 22.16
N ASP A 204 -27.28 1.47 22.19
CA ASP A 204 -26.19 2.25 21.60
C ASP A 204 -24.84 1.89 22.21
N LYS A 205 -24.78 1.91 23.54
CA LYS A 205 -23.56 1.60 24.29
C LYS A 205 -23.17 0.13 24.13
N TRP A 206 -24.14 -0.77 24.10
CA TRP A 206 -23.90 -2.19 23.86
C TRP A 206 -23.36 -2.44 22.45
N ILE A 207 -23.90 -1.80 21.41
CA ILE A 207 -23.43 -1.93 20.03
C ILE A 207 -22.03 -1.36 19.88
N GLU A 208 -21.77 -0.18 20.46
CA GLU A 208 -20.44 0.44 20.45
C GLU A 208 -19.39 -0.47 21.10
N VAL A 209 -19.67 -0.99 22.31
CA VAL A 209 -18.72 -1.84 23.06
C VAL A 209 -18.50 -3.19 22.38
N ILE A 210 -19.56 -3.85 21.88
CA ILE A 210 -19.45 -5.15 21.20
C ILE A 210 -18.63 -5.01 19.93
N VAL A 211 -18.99 -4.05 19.06
CA VAL A 211 -18.32 -3.89 17.78
C VAL A 211 -16.88 -3.37 17.97
N SER A 212 -16.65 -2.51 18.97
CA SER A 212 -15.30 -2.10 19.37
C SER A 212 -14.44 -3.29 19.81
N ARG A 213 -14.94 -4.15 20.71
CA ARG A 213 -14.20 -5.34 21.18
C ARG A 213 -13.95 -6.36 20.09
N GLN A 214 -14.92 -6.56 19.19
CA GLN A 214 -14.86 -7.61 18.19
C GLN A 214 -14.01 -7.22 16.96
N HIS A 215 -14.00 -5.93 16.60
CA HIS A 215 -13.38 -5.45 15.36
C HIS A 215 -12.25 -4.43 15.59
N GLY A 216 -11.92 -4.11 16.85
CA GLY A 216 -10.77 -3.30 17.23
C GLY A 216 -10.88 -1.83 16.81
N PHE A 217 -12.09 -1.26 16.74
CA PHE A 217 -12.30 0.17 16.50
C PHE A 217 -12.43 0.91 17.84
N SER A 218 -12.04 2.19 17.90
CA SER A 218 -12.32 3.02 19.08
C SER A 218 -13.84 3.18 19.25
N TRP A 219 -14.33 2.97 20.47
CA TRP A 219 -15.75 3.13 20.80
C TRP A 219 -16.22 4.58 20.57
N GLU A 220 -15.35 5.57 20.78
CA GLU A 220 -15.65 7.00 20.53
C GLU A 220 -15.92 7.26 19.04
N VAL A 221 -15.05 6.72 18.17
CA VAL A 221 -15.17 6.86 16.72
C VAL A 221 -16.45 6.17 16.23
N LEU A 222 -16.74 5.00 16.79
CA LEU A 222 -17.88 4.19 16.40
C LEU A 222 -19.20 4.80 16.87
N GLY A 223 -19.23 5.37 18.08
CA GLY A 223 -20.38 6.08 18.60
C GLY A 223 -20.67 7.36 17.83
N ALA A 224 -19.63 8.13 17.49
CA ALA A 224 -19.77 9.30 16.63
C ALA A 224 -20.29 8.92 15.22
N TYR A 225 -19.78 7.82 14.65
CA TYR A 225 -20.28 7.28 13.39
C TYR A 225 -21.73 6.81 13.50
N LEU A 226 -22.10 6.08 14.55
CA LEU A 226 -23.47 5.61 14.79
C LEU A 226 -24.44 6.79 14.91
N ARG A 227 -24.11 7.80 15.72
CA ARG A 227 -24.90 9.03 15.89
C ARG A 227 -25.10 9.75 14.56
N LYS A 228 -24.02 9.96 13.79
CA LYS A 228 -24.10 10.63 12.49
C LYS A 228 -24.93 9.82 11.49
N THR A 229 -24.79 8.50 11.48
CA THR A 229 -25.55 7.59 10.63
C THR A 229 -27.03 7.63 10.95
N LYS A 230 -27.38 7.61 12.24
CA LYS A 230 -28.74 7.77 12.75
C LYS A 230 -29.37 9.09 12.30
N GLN A 231 -28.65 10.21 12.44
CA GLN A 231 -29.08 11.52 11.98
C GLN A 231 -29.28 11.57 10.45
N MET A 232 -28.37 10.97 9.69
CA MET A 232 -28.50 10.86 8.23
C MET A 232 -29.74 10.05 7.85
N CYS A 233 -30.02 8.93 8.52
CA CYS A 233 -31.18 8.08 8.23
C CYS A 233 -32.51 8.82 8.47
N LEU A 234 -32.58 9.70 9.48
CA LEU A 234 -33.76 10.52 9.74
C LEU A 234 -33.96 11.62 8.69
N ASN A 235 -32.89 12.31 8.32
CA ASN A 235 -32.99 13.52 7.50
C ASN A 235 -32.95 13.22 5.99
N HIS A 236 -32.22 12.17 5.59
CA HIS A 236 -31.94 11.83 4.18
C HIS A 236 -31.92 10.31 3.95
N PRO A 237 -33.09 9.63 4.02
CA PRO A 237 -33.15 8.17 3.90
C PRO A 237 -32.58 7.61 2.58
N GLY A 238 -32.59 8.41 1.50
CA GLY A 238 -31.98 8.03 0.21
C GLY A 238 -30.45 7.96 0.20
N SER A 239 -29.78 8.73 1.09
CA SER A 239 -28.30 8.84 1.14
C SER A 239 -27.64 7.69 1.92
N VAL A 240 -28.41 6.85 2.60
CA VAL A 240 -27.92 5.74 3.43
C VAL A 240 -27.22 4.66 2.59
N THR A 241 -27.50 4.62 1.29
CA THR A 241 -26.91 3.64 0.38
C THR A 241 -25.41 3.83 0.19
N SER A 242 -24.88 5.05 0.08
CA SER A 242 -23.43 5.27 -0.10
C SER A 242 -22.64 5.36 1.21
N TRP A 243 -23.31 5.42 2.37
CA TRP A 243 -22.70 5.74 3.66
C TRP A 243 -21.94 4.58 4.33
N ASN A 244 -20.66 4.82 4.65
CA ASN A 244 -19.76 3.90 5.34
C ASN A 244 -18.67 4.68 6.13
N LEU A 245 -17.76 3.99 6.84
CA LEU A 245 -16.70 4.66 7.61
C LEU A 245 -15.74 5.50 6.74
N ILE A 246 -15.48 5.11 5.48
CA ILE A 246 -14.60 5.90 4.59
C ILE A 246 -15.30 7.20 4.19
N THR A 247 -16.57 7.14 3.77
CA THR A 247 -17.32 8.36 3.42
C THR A 247 -17.52 9.25 4.65
N TYR A 248 -17.75 8.66 5.82
CA TYR A 248 -17.81 9.40 7.08
C TYR A 248 -16.50 10.12 7.39
N GLY A 249 -15.38 9.40 7.37
CA GLY A 249 -14.07 10.02 7.60
C GLY A 249 -13.76 11.10 6.57
N ALA A 250 -14.09 10.88 5.30
CA ALA A 250 -13.86 11.84 4.23
C ALA A 250 -14.76 13.10 4.35
N ASP A 251 -16.01 12.96 4.79
CA ASP A 251 -16.90 14.09 5.04
C ASP A 251 -16.46 14.91 6.26
N LEU A 252 -15.92 14.25 7.29
CA LEU A 252 -15.33 14.93 8.43
C LEU A 252 -14.09 15.76 8.07
N LEU A 253 -13.31 15.35 7.06
CA LEU A 253 -12.18 16.15 6.55
C LEU A 253 -12.63 17.48 5.94
N ASP A 254 -13.89 17.62 5.53
CA ASP A 254 -14.40 18.89 5.00
C ASP A 254 -14.73 19.88 6.13
N SER A 255 -14.89 19.42 7.38
CA SER A 255 -15.28 20.26 8.53
C SER A 255 -14.25 21.33 8.89
N SER A 256 -14.73 22.52 9.24
CA SER A 256 -13.90 23.61 9.77
C SER A 256 -13.53 23.44 11.25
N LEU A 257 -14.18 22.50 11.96
CA LEU A 257 -13.91 22.23 13.37
C LEU A 257 -12.69 21.30 13.50
N PRO A 258 -11.63 21.69 14.24
CA PRO A 258 -10.42 20.88 14.39
C PRO A 258 -10.69 19.47 14.93
N GLU A 259 -11.63 19.32 15.87
CA GLU A 259 -11.98 18.03 16.47
C GLU A 259 -12.63 17.08 15.46
N GLU A 260 -13.56 17.59 14.65
CA GLU A 260 -14.21 16.80 13.60
C GLU A 260 -13.19 16.42 12.51
N TYR A 261 -12.34 17.36 12.11
CA TYR A 261 -11.27 17.12 11.16
C TYR A 261 -10.29 16.04 11.65
N ALA A 262 -9.83 16.14 12.90
CA ALA A 262 -8.96 15.15 13.53
C ALA A 262 -9.66 13.78 13.64
N ALA A 263 -10.94 13.74 14.00
CA ALA A 263 -11.72 12.50 14.02
C ALA A 263 -11.79 11.84 12.62
N GLY A 264 -11.98 12.64 11.57
CA GLY A 264 -11.93 12.18 10.17
C GLY A 264 -10.57 11.58 9.82
N GLY A 265 -9.49 12.28 10.17
CA GLY A 265 -8.12 11.80 9.99
C GLY A 265 -7.84 10.48 10.72
N ARG A 266 -8.26 10.36 11.98
CA ARG A 266 -8.13 9.14 12.80
C ARG A 266 -8.86 7.96 12.16
N VAL A 267 -10.10 8.16 11.73
CA VAL A 267 -10.90 7.12 11.06
C VAL A 267 -10.18 6.59 9.82
N LEU A 268 -9.72 7.49 8.95
CA LEU A 268 -9.10 7.11 7.68
C LEU A 268 -7.74 6.45 7.89
N THR A 269 -6.95 6.92 8.85
CA THR A 269 -5.65 6.32 9.21
C THR A 269 -5.82 4.93 9.81
N MET A 270 -6.80 4.74 10.71
CA MET A 270 -7.12 3.41 11.26
C MET A 270 -7.56 2.42 10.16
N LEU A 271 -8.24 2.89 9.12
CA LEU A 271 -8.65 2.06 7.98
C LEU A 271 -7.45 1.71 7.09
N ILE A 272 -6.55 2.67 6.88
CA ILE A 272 -5.28 2.45 6.18
C ILE A 272 -4.48 1.34 6.87
N ASP A 273 -4.36 1.39 8.20
CA ASP A 273 -3.56 0.43 8.99
C ASP A 273 -4.21 -0.98 9.08
N LYS A 274 -5.49 -1.13 8.72
CA LYS A 274 -6.22 -2.42 8.66
C LYS A 274 -6.36 -2.98 7.23
N ASP A 275 -5.39 -2.68 6.36
CA ASP A 275 -5.34 -3.12 4.96
C ASP A 275 -6.49 -2.61 4.06
N VAL A 276 -7.10 -1.47 4.41
CA VAL A 276 -8.15 -0.80 3.61
C VAL A 276 -7.60 0.41 2.83
N ALA A 277 -6.27 0.59 2.82
CA ALA A 277 -5.60 1.75 2.23
C ALA A 277 -5.97 1.99 0.75
N LEU A 278 -6.08 0.94 -0.07
CA LEU A 278 -6.45 1.06 -1.48
C LEU A 278 -7.85 1.67 -1.68
N GLN A 279 -8.79 1.36 -0.78
CA GLN A 279 -10.17 1.81 -0.88
C GLN A 279 -10.29 3.27 -0.41
N VAL A 280 -9.58 3.63 0.67
CA VAL A 280 -9.43 5.02 1.12
C VAL A 280 -8.82 5.88 0.01
N ARG A 281 -7.71 5.43 -0.58
CA ARG A 281 -7.02 6.08 -1.70
C ARG A 281 -7.97 6.34 -2.88
N ARG A 282 -8.66 5.30 -3.35
CA ARG A 282 -9.58 5.37 -4.51
C ARG A 282 -10.78 6.31 -4.30
N LEU A 283 -11.27 6.43 -3.07
CA LEU A 283 -12.39 7.33 -2.74
C LEU A 283 -11.93 8.77 -2.65
N LEU A 284 -10.80 9.03 -1.97
CA LEU A 284 -10.26 10.37 -1.79
C LEU A 284 -9.82 10.99 -3.13
N ILE A 285 -9.23 10.22 -4.04
CA ILE A 285 -8.86 10.74 -5.38
C ILE A 285 -10.07 11.17 -6.21
N ARG A 286 -11.23 10.53 -6.00
CA ARG A 286 -12.50 10.92 -6.64
C ARG A 286 -13.24 12.02 -5.89
N SER A 287 -12.76 12.41 -4.71
CA SER A 287 -13.37 13.46 -3.90
C SER A 287 -13.06 14.85 -4.47
N PRO A 288 -13.78 15.90 -4.04
CA PRO A 288 -13.49 17.26 -4.45
C PRO A 288 -12.02 17.61 -4.19
N ARG A 289 -11.38 18.24 -5.17
CA ARG A 289 -9.96 18.62 -5.12
C ARG A 289 -9.62 19.43 -3.87
N GLN A 290 -10.56 20.26 -3.40
CA GLN A 290 -10.42 21.10 -2.20
C GLN A 290 -10.11 20.27 -0.94
N ARG A 291 -10.63 19.03 -0.86
CA ARG A 291 -10.36 18.13 0.27
C ARG A 291 -8.88 17.72 0.31
N ILE A 292 -8.32 17.40 -0.86
CA ILE A 292 -6.89 17.06 -1.00
C ILE A 292 -6.03 18.30 -0.78
N GLU A 293 -6.42 19.46 -1.31
CA GLU A 293 -5.72 20.75 -1.06
C GLU A 293 -5.67 21.08 0.43
N LYS A 294 -6.76 20.86 1.16
CA LYS A 294 -6.82 21.06 2.62
C LYS A 294 -5.90 20.09 3.37
N LEU A 295 -5.88 18.81 2.98
CA LEU A 295 -4.93 17.83 3.54
C LEU A 295 -3.48 18.26 3.30
N ILE A 296 -3.14 18.66 2.07
CA ILE A 296 -1.78 19.15 1.72
C ILE A 296 -1.44 20.42 2.52
N GLY A 297 -2.36 21.37 2.62
CA GLY A 297 -2.17 22.59 3.41
C GLY A 297 -1.99 22.33 4.91
N THR A 298 -2.59 21.25 5.43
CA THR A 298 -2.41 20.81 6.83
C THR A 298 -0.97 20.38 7.11
N LEU A 299 -0.22 19.93 6.09
CA LEU A 299 1.20 19.57 6.25
C LEU A 299 2.07 20.76 6.63
N ALA A 300 1.63 21.99 6.31
CA ALA A 300 2.34 23.23 6.63
C ALA A 300 2.05 23.76 8.05
N TRP A 301 1.17 23.12 8.82
CA TRP A 301 0.81 23.57 10.17
C TRP A 301 1.99 23.34 11.13
N ARG A 302 2.32 24.34 11.96
CA ARG A 302 3.51 24.33 12.83
C ARG A 302 3.22 24.43 14.34
N SER A 303 1.96 24.59 14.72
CA SER A 303 1.58 24.69 16.15
C SER A 303 1.75 23.33 16.84
N PRO A 304 2.24 23.28 18.10
CA PRO A 304 2.27 22.04 18.89
C PRO A 304 0.89 21.38 19.01
N ASP A 305 -0.18 22.19 19.08
CA ASP A 305 -1.56 21.70 19.18
C ASP A 305 -2.05 21.04 17.88
N ASP A 306 -1.39 21.32 16.75
CA ASP A 306 -1.74 20.83 15.42
C ASP A 306 -0.91 19.60 14.99
N GLN A 307 0.03 19.14 15.82
CA GLN A 307 1.00 18.11 15.49
C GLN A 307 0.33 16.77 15.13
N GLU A 308 -0.77 16.43 15.80
CA GLU A 308 -1.57 15.24 15.49
C GLU A 308 -2.22 15.35 14.10
N MET A 309 -2.87 16.48 13.81
CA MET A 309 -3.53 16.71 12.53
C MET A 309 -2.52 16.72 11.37
N ARG A 310 -1.33 17.29 11.61
CA ARG A 310 -0.21 17.26 10.66
C ARG A 310 0.24 15.83 10.35
N TRP A 311 0.40 14.99 11.38
CA TRP A 311 0.78 13.59 11.21
C TRP A 311 -0.31 12.78 10.48
N LEU A 312 -1.58 12.93 10.85
CA LEU A 312 -2.72 12.27 10.19
C LEU A 312 -2.80 12.66 8.70
N ALA A 313 -2.64 13.96 8.41
CA ALA A 313 -2.61 14.46 7.04
C ALA A 313 -1.42 13.87 6.25
N ALA A 314 -0.22 13.84 6.82
CA ALA A 314 0.95 13.26 6.17
C ALA A 314 0.74 11.78 5.85
N ARG A 315 0.18 11.01 6.80
CA ARG A 315 -0.13 9.60 6.61
C ARG A 315 -1.17 9.37 5.51
N ILE A 316 -2.23 10.17 5.44
CA ILE A 316 -3.23 10.07 4.36
C ILE A 316 -2.61 10.46 3.01
N VAL A 317 -1.88 11.57 2.95
CA VAL A 317 -1.23 12.06 1.72
C VAL A 317 -0.18 11.07 1.20
N GLU A 318 0.56 10.37 2.07
CA GLU A 318 1.48 9.28 1.71
C GLU A 318 0.81 8.27 0.78
N HIS A 319 -0.43 7.85 1.09
CA HIS A 319 -1.17 6.89 0.28
C HIS A 319 -1.79 7.48 -0.99
N LEU A 320 -2.01 8.80 -1.03
CA LEU A 320 -2.55 9.49 -2.21
C LEU A 320 -1.47 9.89 -3.22
N ALA A 321 -0.26 10.15 -2.74
CA ALA A 321 0.85 10.78 -3.46
C ALA A 321 1.12 10.17 -4.84
N ALA A 322 1.07 8.84 -4.98
CA ALA A 322 1.36 8.15 -6.23
C ALA A 322 0.36 8.46 -7.37
N ASP A 323 -0.84 8.97 -7.06
CA ASP A 323 -1.84 9.39 -8.06
C ASP A 323 -1.94 10.91 -8.21
N LEU A 324 -1.17 11.68 -7.45
CA LEU A 324 -1.22 13.14 -7.52
C LEU A 324 -0.34 13.65 -8.67
N ASN A 325 -0.87 14.64 -9.40
CA ASN A 325 -0.09 15.45 -10.32
C ASN A 325 0.07 16.84 -9.70
N LEU A 326 1.31 17.20 -9.37
CA LEU A 326 1.67 18.46 -8.68
C LEU A 326 1.38 19.73 -9.49
N ALA A 327 1.06 19.62 -10.79
CA ALA A 327 0.64 20.75 -11.60
C ALA A 327 -0.76 21.28 -11.21
N HIS A 328 -1.63 20.39 -10.74
CA HIS A 328 -2.77 20.73 -9.88
C HIS A 328 -2.19 20.83 -8.46
N PHE A 329 -2.64 21.59 -7.47
CA PHE A 329 -1.93 21.69 -6.16
C PHE A 329 -0.61 22.53 -6.16
N PRO A 330 -0.64 23.79 -6.63
CA PRO A 330 0.48 24.72 -6.39
C PRO A 330 0.74 24.88 -4.88
N GLY A 331 2.01 25.03 -4.48
CA GLY A 331 2.42 25.13 -3.07
C GLY A 331 2.52 23.79 -2.33
N ALA A 332 2.16 22.66 -2.96
CA ALA A 332 2.26 21.35 -2.33
C ALA A 332 3.70 20.98 -1.91
N LEU A 333 4.68 21.30 -2.75
CA LEU A 333 6.10 21.04 -2.44
C LEU A 333 6.60 21.89 -1.27
N GLU A 334 6.11 23.11 -1.09
CA GLU A 334 6.44 23.95 0.08
C GLU A 334 5.86 23.35 1.36
N CYS A 335 4.61 22.87 1.31
CA CYS A 335 3.95 22.19 2.42
C CYS A 335 4.71 20.90 2.82
N ILE A 336 5.14 20.11 1.84
CA ILE A 336 5.94 18.90 2.08
C ILE A 336 7.34 19.25 2.59
N SER A 337 7.99 20.28 2.02
CA SER A 337 9.30 20.77 2.47
C SER A 337 9.29 21.18 3.94
N SER A 338 8.17 21.73 4.42
CA SER A 338 8.03 22.11 5.84
C SER A 338 8.09 20.94 6.82
N LEU A 339 7.83 19.71 6.35
CA LEU A 339 7.96 18.47 7.15
C LEU A 339 9.43 18.04 7.32
N LEU A 340 10.32 18.60 6.51
CA LEU A 340 11.75 18.32 6.48
C LEU A 340 12.60 19.44 7.11
N ASP A 341 11.98 20.48 7.69
CA ASP A 341 12.68 21.65 8.26
C ASP A 341 13.64 21.26 9.42
N GLN A 342 14.78 21.95 9.47
CA GLN A 342 16.02 21.61 10.19
C GLN A 342 15.89 21.58 11.72
N ASP A 343 14.95 22.32 12.32
CA ASP A 343 14.65 22.22 13.76
C ASP A 343 14.12 20.83 14.13
N THR A 344 13.46 20.14 13.21
CA THR A 344 12.96 18.76 13.36
C THR A 344 14.11 17.74 13.36
N LEU A 345 15.17 17.99 12.57
CA LEU A 345 16.36 17.15 12.44
C LEU A 345 17.39 17.42 13.56
N LEU A 346 17.48 18.66 14.06
CA LEU A 346 18.35 19.04 15.18
C LEU A 346 17.72 18.76 16.56
N LEU A 347 16.40 18.90 16.74
CA LEU A 347 15.71 18.50 17.99
C LEU A 347 15.65 16.98 18.19
N ALA A 348 15.98 16.20 17.15
CA ALA A 348 16.20 14.76 17.26
C ALA A 348 17.34 14.39 18.23
N PHE A 349 18.23 15.35 18.57
CA PHE A 349 19.26 15.17 19.59
C PHE A 349 18.73 15.11 21.04
N VAL A 350 17.48 15.50 21.32
CA VAL A 350 17.00 15.71 22.70
C VAL A 350 15.73 14.91 23.07
N HIS A 351 14.93 14.45 22.10
CA HIS A 351 13.73 13.64 22.39
C HIS A 351 13.64 12.36 21.54
N LEU A 352 13.75 11.22 22.22
CA LEU A 352 13.40 9.90 21.69
C LEU A 352 11.99 9.90 21.09
N GLN A 353 11.85 9.26 19.92
CA GLN A 353 10.61 8.78 19.31
C GLN A 353 9.72 9.79 18.55
N GLY A 354 9.42 10.98 19.07
CA GLY A 354 8.29 11.80 18.56
C GLY A 354 8.49 12.58 17.24
N THR A 355 9.71 13.00 16.91
CA THR A 355 9.99 13.90 15.76
C THR A 355 10.21 13.15 14.44
N MET A 356 10.59 11.86 14.51
CA MET A 356 10.85 11.01 13.34
C MET A 356 9.56 10.56 12.63
N ASP A 357 8.42 10.67 13.31
CA ASP A 357 7.10 10.34 12.78
C ASP A 357 6.67 11.28 11.64
N GLN A 358 7.35 12.40 11.39
CA GLN A 358 7.02 13.36 10.33
C GLN A 358 7.97 13.32 9.13
N VAL A 359 9.27 13.10 9.36
CA VAL A 359 10.29 13.03 8.30
C VAL A 359 10.08 11.81 7.40
N LEU A 360 9.78 10.64 7.99
CA LEU A 360 9.60 9.41 7.21
C LEU A 360 8.38 9.46 6.28
N PRO A 361 7.17 9.90 6.72
CA PRO A 361 6.07 10.12 5.79
C PRO A 361 6.39 11.14 4.70
N ALA A 362 7.13 12.22 5.01
CA ALA A 362 7.52 13.22 4.01
C ALA A 362 8.38 12.62 2.88
N LEU A 363 9.41 11.85 3.24
CA LEU A 363 10.26 11.14 2.26
C LEU A 363 9.45 10.13 1.44
N ARG A 364 8.52 9.41 2.05
CA ARG A 364 7.64 8.47 1.33
C ARG A 364 6.62 9.16 0.42
N ILE A 365 6.10 10.32 0.82
CA ILE A 365 5.27 11.18 -0.04
C ILE A 365 6.08 11.57 -1.28
N LEU A 366 7.32 12.02 -1.11
CA LEU A 366 8.20 12.41 -2.21
C LEU A 366 8.54 11.22 -3.11
N GLU A 367 8.85 10.06 -2.53
CA GLU A 367 9.09 8.81 -3.28
C GLU A 367 7.86 8.45 -4.13
N ASN A 368 6.67 8.50 -3.52
CA ASN A 368 5.42 8.18 -4.21
C ASN A 368 5.10 9.21 -5.31
N LEU A 369 5.33 10.51 -5.07
CA LEU A 369 5.17 11.56 -6.08
C LEU A 369 6.12 11.37 -7.27
N ALA A 370 7.35 10.91 -7.00
CA ALA A 370 8.40 10.67 -8.00
C ALA A 370 8.12 9.47 -8.93
N HIS A 371 7.00 8.76 -8.77
CA HIS A 371 6.55 7.79 -9.77
C HIS A 371 6.06 8.48 -11.06
N ASN A 372 5.69 9.76 -11.00
CA ASN A 372 5.29 10.54 -12.16
C ASN A 372 6.46 11.41 -12.66
N ARG A 373 6.85 11.20 -13.92
CA ARG A 373 7.96 11.92 -14.57
C ARG A 373 7.85 13.45 -14.48
N HIS A 374 6.65 14.00 -14.62
CA HIS A 374 6.46 15.46 -14.53
C HIS A 374 6.69 15.97 -13.09
N ASN A 375 6.26 15.19 -12.09
CA ASN A 375 6.51 15.50 -10.69
C ASN A 375 8.01 15.45 -10.37
N CYS A 376 8.78 14.51 -10.95
CA CYS A 376 10.23 14.46 -10.75
C CYS A 376 10.91 15.77 -11.14
N ALA A 377 10.54 16.35 -12.29
CA ALA A 377 11.07 17.64 -12.73
C ALA A 377 10.71 18.78 -11.77
N LEU A 378 9.49 18.79 -11.23
CA LEU A 378 9.05 19.78 -10.25
C LEU A 378 9.78 19.65 -8.90
N ILE A 379 9.99 18.41 -8.43
CA ILE A 379 10.73 18.13 -7.19
C ILE A 379 12.19 18.55 -7.35
N TYR A 380 12.82 18.20 -8.48
CA TYR A 380 14.22 18.57 -8.76
C TYR A 380 14.41 20.10 -8.82
N ASN A 381 13.47 20.83 -9.43
CA ASN A 381 13.57 22.29 -9.54
C ASN A 381 13.27 23.04 -8.22
N ALA A 382 12.79 22.35 -7.18
CA ALA A 382 12.53 22.95 -5.88
C ALA A 382 13.81 22.94 -5.02
N ASN A 383 14.73 23.88 -5.28
CA ASN A 383 16.08 23.91 -4.71
C ASN A 383 16.15 23.71 -3.18
N ASP A 384 15.29 24.37 -2.40
CA ASP A 384 15.23 24.20 -0.94
C ASP A 384 14.87 22.75 -0.54
N LEU A 385 13.83 22.20 -1.16
CA LEU A 385 13.40 20.83 -0.93
C LEU A 385 14.46 19.82 -1.39
N LEU A 386 15.05 20.03 -2.55
CA LEU A 386 16.11 19.17 -3.08
C LEU A 386 17.31 19.12 -2.13
N SER A 387 17.73 20.28 -1.60
CA SER A 387 18.83 20.35 -0.63
C SER A 387 18.53 19.54 0.64
N LYS A 388 17.26 19.54 1.11
CA LYS A 388 16.82 18.74 2.27
C LYS A 388 16.75 17.24 1.98
N ILE A 389 16.43 16.85 0.75
CA ILE A 389 16.43 15.44 0.31
C ILE A 389 17.86 14.89 0.25
N VAL A 390 18.81 15.70 -0.25
CA VAL A 390 20.21 15.26 -0.45
C VAL A 390 21.04 15.39 0.83
N ALA A 391 20.74 16.34 1.71
CA ALA A 391 21.51 16.62 2.92
C ALA A 391 21.83 15.39 3.81
N PRO A 392 20.91 14.42 4.04
CA PRO A 392 21.24 13.22 4.81
C PRO A 392 22.33 12.36 4.16
N VAL A 393 22.43 12.37 2.83
CA VAL A 393 23.42 11.58 2.07
C VAL A 393 24.77 12.30 2.00
N SER A 394 24.76 13.63 1.93
CA SER A 394 25.98 14.46 1.89
C SER A 394 26.54 14.84 3.27
N SER A 395 25.93 14.35 4.36
CA SER A 395 26.36 14.66 5.72
C SER A 395 27.73 14.05 6.06
N ASP A 396 28.67 14.84 6.55
CA ASP A 396 29.99 14.39 7.00
C ASP A 396 29.92 13.41 8.20
N LYS A 397 28.81 13.42 8.93
CA LYS A 397 28.53 12.54 10.07
C LYS A 397 27.68 11.32 9.75
N LEU A 398 27.32 11.10 8.49
CA LEU A 398 26.40 10.04 8.06
C LEU A 398 26.75 8.66 8.67
N VAL A 399 28.02 8.27 8.64
CA VAL A 399 28.47 6.96 9.15
C VAL A 399 28.34 6.87 10.67
N GLU A 400 28.58 7.96 11.40
CA GLU A 400 28.40 8.02 12.86
C GLU A 400 26.91 8.00 13.23
N ASP A 401 26.07 8.74 12.50
CA ASP A 401 24.62 8.82 12.70
C ASP A 401 23.93 7.48 12.44
N ILE A 402 24.31 6.77 11.37
CA ILE A 402 23.80 5.42 11.06
C ILE A 402 24.19 4.42 12.15
N ARG A 403 25.44 4.51 12.65
CA ARG A 403 25.94 3.60 13.70
C ARG A 403 25.26 3.85 15.04
N SER A 404 24.90 5.10 15.33
CA SER A 404 24.30 5.49 16.60
C SER A 404 22.78 5.32 16.64
N SER A 405 22.07 5.33 15.50
CA SER A 405 20.60 5.35 15.48
C SER A 405 19.96 4.63 14.29
N VAL A 406 19.07 3.66 14.59
CA VAL A 406 18.18 3.00 13.61
C VAL A 406 17.30 4.02 12.86
N ALA A 407 16.92 5.11 13.52
CA ALA A 407 16.06 6.13 12.92
C ALA A 407 16.79 6.85 11.78
N TRP A 408 18.08 7.17 11.97
CA TRP A 408 18.91 7.76 10.92
C TRP A 408 19.10 6.82 9.73
N THR A 409 19.29 5.51 9.98
CA THR A 409 19.31 4.50 8.90
C THR A 409 18.04 4.58 8.03
N LYS A 410 16.85 4.75 8.63
CA LYS A 410 15.58 4.89 7.89
C LYS A 410 15.45 6.23 7.16
N VAL A 411 15.98 7.32 7.71
CA VAL A 411 15.97 8.64 7.07
C VAL A 411 16.88 8.63 5.84
N VAL A 412 18.10 8.08 5.96
CA VAL A 412 19.02 7.94 4.83
C VAL A 412 18.44 6.99 3.79
N ASP A 413 17.87 5.84 4.18
CA ASP A 413 17.18 4.92 3.26
C ASP A 413 16.04 5.61 2.51
N GLY A 414 15.18 6.36 3.22
CA GLY A 414 14.10 7.14 2.60
C GLY A 414 14.63 8.21 1.64
N SER A 415 15.71 8.89 1.98
CA SER A 415 16.35 9.90 1.15
C SER A 415 16.93 9.29 -0.13
N LEU A 416 17.66 8.17 -0.01
CA LEU A 416 18.20 7.44 -1.15
C LEU A 416 17.11 6.85 -2.05
N LYS A 417 15.95 6.46 -1.52
CA LYS A 417 14.80 6.07 -2.34
C LYS A 417 14.32 7.22 -3.20
N VAL A 418 14.15 8.41 -2.64
CA VAL A 418 13.77 9.60 -3.41
C VAL A 418 14.84 9.92 -4.46
N VAL A 419 16.13 9.92 -4.07
CA VAL A 419 17.26 10.17 -4.97
C VAL A 419 17.28 9.17 -6.14
N SER A 420 17.21 7.85 -5.86
CA SER A 420 17.16 6.81 -6.88
C SER A 420 15.99 7.02 -7.86
N ARG A 421 14.79 7.35 -7.35
CA ARG A 421 13.62 7.63 -8.20
C ARG A 421 13.81 8.86 -9.09
N LEU A 422 14.44 9.92 -8.58
CA LEU A 422 14.75 11.10 -9.38
C LEU A 422 15.81 10.80 -10.44
N MET A 423 16.84 10.02 -10.09
CA MET A 423 17.86 9.55 -11.03
C MET A 423 17.26 8.67 -12.13
N ASP A 424 16.35 7.75 -11.81
CA ASP A 424 15.66 6.89 -12.78
C ASP A 424 14.72 7.63 -13.73
N SER A 425 14.38 8.89 -13.45
CA SER A 425 13.51 9.67 -14.32
C SER A 425 14.11 9.83 -15.73
N SER A 426 13.30 9.61 -16.76
CA SER A 426 13.74 9.75 -18.15
C SER A 426 13.85 11.23 -18.55
N GLY A 427 14.83 11.57 -19.39
CA GLY A 427 15.08 12.95 -19.84
C GLY A 427 16.20 13.64 -19.05
N SER A 428 16.24 14.98 -19.09
CA SER A 428 17.31 15.76 -18.47
C SER A 428 17.33 15.67 -16.95
N THR A 429 16.16 15.65 -16.28
CA THR A 429 16.09 15.59 -14.81
C THR A 429 16.90 14.45 -14.21
N GLY A 430 16.80 13.25 -14.77
CA GLY A 430 17.58 12.12 -14.29
C GLY A 430 19.08 12.31 -14.51
N GLN A 431 19.49 12.88 -15.65
CA GLN A 431 20.90 13.18 -15.95
C GLN A 431 21.44 14.26 -15.00
N ASP A 432 20.67 15.32 -14.79
CA ASP A 432 21.02 16.45 -13.93
C ASP A 432 21.10 16.01 -12.46
N MET A 433 20.23 15.10 -12.01
CA MET A 433 20.28 14.50 -10.68
C MET A 433 21.51 13.59 -10.49
N CYS A 434 21.82 12.75 -11.49
CA CYS A 434 23.04 11.91 -11.44
C CYS A 434 24.29 12.77 -11.38
N LYS A 435 24.34 13.85 -12.17
CA LYS A 435 25.45 14.80 -12.14
C LYS A 435 25.58 15.49 -10.79
N LEU A 436 24.47 15.92 -10.18
CA LEU A 436 24.46 16.56 -8.87
C LEU A 436 25.08 15.65 -7.80
N ILE A 437 24.73 14.36 -7.77
CA ILE A 437 25.31 13.40 -6.84
C ILE A 437 26.78 13.09 -7.20
N ALA A 438 27.11 12.99 -8.50
CA ALA A 438 28.49 12.73 -8.94
C ALA A 438 29.45 13.87 -8.57
N ASP A 439 28.99 15.12 -8.64
CA ASP A 439 29.75 16.32 -8.32
C ASP A 439 29.89 16.53 -6.78
N ASP A 440 29.07 15.84 -5.97
CA ASP A 440 29.12 15.86 -4.51
C ASP A 440 30.04 14.74 -3.98
N ASN A 441 31.30 15.11 -3.73
CA ASN A 441 32.34 14.19 -3.25
C ASN A 441 32.00 13.55 -1.90
N ASP A 442 31.31 14.28 -1.02
CA ASP A 442 30.95 13.76 0.30
C ASP A 442 29.82 12.73 0.17
N ALA A 443 28.83 12.99 -0.68
CA ALA A 443 27.77 12.01 -0.99
C ALA A 443 28.34 10.70 -1.58
N VAL A 444 29.25 10.79 -2.57
CA VAL A 444 29.86 9.59 -3.18
C VAL A 444 30.67 8.79 -2.16
N LYS A 445 31.54 9.45 -1.38
CA LYS A 445 32.32 8.81 -0.32
C LYS A 445 31.45 8.19 0.77
N ASN A 446 30.35 8.85 1.12
CA ASN A 446 29.40 8.33 2.09
C ASN A 446 28.69 7.08 1.59
N LEU A 447 28.30 7.04 0.31
CA LEU A 447 27.73 5.85 -0.32
C LEU A 447 28.73 4.69 -0.32
N GLU A 448 29.99 4.95 -0.67
CA GLU A 448 31.09 3.97 -0.58
C GLU A 448 31.30 3.49 0.87
N ALA A 449 31.28 4.39 1.85
CA ALA A 449 31.41 4.03 3.26
C ALA A 449 30.24 3.16 3.75
N VAL A 450 29.00 3.45 3.32
CA VAL A 450 27.82 2.60 3.62
C VAL A 450 28.00 1.19 3.06
N LEU A 451 28.56 1.08 1.85
CA LEU A 451 28.88 -0.22 1.28
C LEU A 451 29.86 -1.00 2.16
N ASP A 452 30.86 -0.33 2.75
CA ASP A 452 31.89 -0.96 3.57
C ASP A 452 31.52 -1.25 5.03
N MET A 453 30.50 -0.58 5.56
CA MET A 453 30.00 -0.81 6.92
C MET A 453 29.61 -2.28 7.18
N ASP A 454 29.76 -2.71 8.44
CA ASP A 454 29.41 -4.06 8.88
C ASP A 454 27.89 -4.28 8.77
N MET A 455 27.51 -5.38 8.11
CA MET A 455 26.12 -5.84 7.93
C MET A 455 25.36 -5.97 9.27
N LYS A 456 26.08 -6.20 10.38
CA LYS A 456 25.54 -6.34 11.73
C LYS A 456 25.39 -5.03 12.48
N SER A 457 25.90 -3.92 11.92
CA SER A 457 26.01 -2.64 12.64
C SER A 457 24.67 -2.12 13.13
N ASN A 458 23.60 -2.30 12.37
CA ASN A 458 22.27 -1.83 12.73
C ASN A 458 21.15 -2.61 12.01
N ASN A 459 19.95 -2.62 12.58
CA ASN A 459 18.77 -3.13 11.91
C ASN A 459 18.42 -2.22 10.73
N GLY A 460 18.30 -2.78 9.52
CA GLY A 460 18.07 -2.02 8.28
C GLY A 460 19.33 -1.73 7.47
N MET A 461 20.51 -2.19 7.92
CA MET A 461 21.78 -1.94 7.23
C MET A 461 21.84 -2.59 5.85
N ILE A 462 21.32 -3.81 5.71
CA ILE A 462 21.27 -4.51 4.42
C ILE A 462 20.38 -3.76 3.43
N GLU A 463 19.20 -3.31 3.87
CA GLU A 463 18.29 -2.52 3.03
C GLU A 463 18.95 -1.21 2.58
N LEU A 464 19.72 -0.57 3.47
CA LEU A 464 20.47 0.64 3.14
C LEU A 464 21.60 0.36 2.13
N GLN A 465 22.33 -0.74 2.28
CA GLN A 465 23.36 -1.15 1.30
C GLN A 465 22.76 -1.51 -0.05
N MET A 466 21.60 -2.16 -0.06
CA MET A 466 20.81 -2.34 -1.27
C MET A 466 20.54 -0.98 -1.93
N ARG A 467 20.07 0.03 -1.19
CA ARG A 467 19.86 1.37 -1.78
C ARG A 467 21.16 2.03 -2.27
N ALA A 468 22.26 1.89 -1.54
CA ALA A 468 23.55 2.43 -1.94
C ALA A 468 24.08 1.78 -3.24
N ILE A 469 23.97 0.46 -3.35
CA ILE A 469 24.32 -0.29 -4.57
C ILE A 469 23.50 0.24 -5.76
N GLU A 470 22.19 0.42 -5.59
CA GLU A 470 21.29 0.91 -6.65
C GLU A 470 21.69 2.31 -7.14
N VAL A 471 21.88 3.26 -6.23
CA VAL A 471 22.26 4.64 -6.55
C VAL A 471 23.64 4.69 -7.22
N LEU A 472 24.63 3.98 -6.68
CA LEU A 472 25.97 3.92 -7.28
C LEU A 472 25.96 3.24 -8.66
N THR A 473 25.11 2.22 -8.86
CA THR A 473 24.96 1.57 -10.18
C THR A 473 24.43 2.56 -11.22
N GLN A 474 23.38 3.31 -10.88
CA GLN A 474 22.83 4.35 -11.75
C GLN A 474 23.87 5.46 -12.04
N LEU A 475 24.66 5.82 -11.03
CA LEU A 475 25.75 6.81 -11.16
C LEU A 475 26.80 6.34 -12.15
N VAL A 476 27.33 5.13 -11.98
CA VAL A 476 28.40 4.56 -12.81
C VAL A 476 27.93 4.36 -14.26
N LEU A 477 26.71 3.86 -14.47
CA LEU A 477 26.17 3.64 -15.82
C LEU A 477 25.95 4.95 -16.61
N ARG A 478 25.75 6.08 -15.93
CA ARG A 478 25.55 7.39 -16.59
C ARG A 478 26.81 8.24 -16.61
N HIS A 479 27.72 8.01 -15.68
CA HIS A 479 28.99 8.72 -15.54
C HIS A 479 30.12 7.70 -15.30
N PRO A 480 30.57 6.99 -16.35
CA PRO A 480 31.58 5.93 -16.22
C PRO A 480 32.97 6.44 -15.79
N ALA A 481 33.21 7.76 -15.83
CA ALA A 481 34.40 8.39 -15.28
C ALA A 481 34.40 8.52 -13.74
N CYS A 482 33.32 8.10 -13.07
CA CYS A 482 33.22 8.14 -11.62
C CYS A 482 34.18 7.13 -10.97
N THR A 483 34.96 7.58 -9.99
CA THR A 483 35.91 6.73 -9.24
C THR A 483 35.24 5.62 -8.45
N SER A 484 33.93 5.73 -8.19
CA SER A 484 33.17 4.76 -7.40
C SER A 484 32.91 3.43 -8.10
N ALA A 485 33.19 3.31 -9.40
CA ALA A 485 32.98 2.08 -10.15
C ALA A 485 33.81 0.91 -9.61
N GLU A 486 35.08 1.16 -9.27
CA GLU A 486 35.98 0.12 -8.77
C GLU A 486 35.56 -0.39 -7.39
N GLU A 487 35.27 0.50 -6.44
CA GLU A 487 34.82 0.11 -5.10
C GLU A 487 33.43 -0.56 -5.12
N LEU A 488 32.51 -0.07 -5.97
CA LEU A 488 31.21 -0.73 -6.17
C LEU A 488 31.39 -2.16 -6.70
N ILE A 489 32.19 -2.36 -7.75
CA ILE A 489 32.41 -3.68 -8.34
C ILE A 489 33.07 -4.63 -7.33
N LYS A 490 34.10 -4.16 -6.63
CA LYS A 490 34.80 -4.93 -5.60
C LYS A 490 33.87 -5.37 -4.47
N ARG A 491 33.05 -4.46 -3.93
CA ARG A 491 32.09 -4.81 -2.87
C ARG A 491 30.96 -5.70 -3.39
N ALA A 492 30.43 -5.44 -4.58
CA ALA A 492 29.39 -6.25 -5.18
C ALA A 492 29.89 -7.68 -5.47
N LEU A 493 31.13 -7.85 -5.94
CA LEU A 493 31.77 -9.16 -6.11
C LEU A 493 31.91 -9.89 -4.77
N HIS A 494 32.38 -9.20 -3.72
CA HIS A 494 32.44 -9.78 -2.38
C HIS A 494 31.06 -10.30 -1.93
N ILE A 495 30.03 -9.44 -1.95
CA ILE A 495 28.66 -9.81 -1.55
C ILE A 495 28.13 -10.99 -2.39
N PHE A 496 28.39 -10.96 -3.71
CA PHE A 496 27.85 -11.93 -4.64
C PHE A 496 28.55 -13.29 -4.59
N LEU A 497 29.86 -13.34 -4.34
CA LEU A 497 30.64 -14.58 -4.40
C LEU A 497 30.85 -15.23 -3.04
N THR A 498 30.95 -14.46 -1.95
CA THR A 498 31.24 -15.03 -0.63
C THR A 498 29.98 -15.37 0.17
N ALA A 499 30.13 -16.31 1.10
CA ALA A 499 29.07 -16.75 2.02
C ALA A 499 29.32 -16.38 3.49
N ASP A 500 30.52 -15.91 3.79
CA ASP A 500 30.98 -15.53 5.12
C ASP A 500 30.10 -14.43 5.72
N TRP A 501 29.81 -13.36 4.97
CA TRP A 501 28.98 -12.26 5.44
C TRP A 501 27.55 -12.71 5.77
N MET A 502 26.97 -13.66 5.00
CA MET A 502 25.63 -14.20 5.26
C MET A 502 25.62 -15.02 6.54
N GLN A 503 26.62 -15.89 6.72
CA GLN A 503 26.77 -16.69 7.93
C GLN A 503 26.87 -15.79 9.16
N ASP A 504 27.68 -14.75 9.05
CA ASP A 504 27.92 -13.78 10.11
C ASP A 504 26.66 -12.98 10.46
N TYR A 505 25.93 -12.49 9.45
CA TYR A 505 24.66 -11.78 9.63
C TYR A 505 23.59 -12.66 10.27
N LEU A 506 23.39 -13.87 9.75
CA LEU A 506 22.38 -14.81 10.26
C LEU A 506 22.69 -15.27 11.70
N LYS A 507 23.97 -15.39 12.05
CA LYS A 507 24.41 -15.64 13.44
C LYS A 507 24.10 -14.47 14.37
N ASP A 508 24.23 -13.25 13.90
CA ASP A 508 23.86 -12.08 14.68
C ASP A 508 22.35 -11.98 14.91
N GLU A 509 21.57 -12.13 13.84
CA GLU A 509 20.10 -12.11 13.93
C GLU A 509 19.56 -13.19 14.84
N LYS A 510 20.11 -14.41 14.76
CA LYS A 510 19.75 -15.49 15.68
C LYS A 510 20.03 -15.14 17.14
N ARG A 511 21.19 -14.54 17.45
CA ARG A 511 21.54 -14.12 18.82
C ARG A 511 20.55 -13.08 19.36
N LYS A 512 20.10 -12.12 18.52
CA LYS A 512 19.13 -11.08 18.94
C LYS A 512 17.76 -11.64 19.31
N ILE A 513 17.38 -12.81 18.78
CA ILE A 513 16.03 -13.38 18.92
C ILE A 513 15.98 -14.64 19.78
N GLU A 514 17.11 -15.13 20.30
CA GLU A 514 17.23 -16.41 21.01
C GLU A 514 16.29 -16.55 22.24
N HIS A 515 15.95 -15.44 22.88
CA HIS A 515 15.04 -15.41 24.04
C HIS A 515 13.55 -15.29 23.70
N GLN A 516 13.18 -15.26 22.42
CA GLN A 516 11.80 -15.09 21.95
C GLN A 516 11.10 -16.44 21.72
N THR A 517 9.77 -16.42 21.54
CA THR A 517 9.00 -17.65 21.28
C THR A 517 9.44 -18.33 19.98
N THR A 518 9.45 -19.67 19.94
CA THR A 518 9.95 -20.47 18.81
C THR A 518 9.29 -20.09 17.47
N SER A 519 8.00 -19.78 17.46
CA SER A 519 7.28 -19.33 16.25
C SER A 519 7.76 -17.96 15.75
N HIS A 520 8.08 -17.04 16.66
CA HIS A 520 8.59 -15.72 16.34
C HIS A 520 10.04 -15.78 15.84
N VAL A 521 10.85 -16.66 16.43
CA VAL A 521 12.21 -16.96 15.98
C VAL A 521 12.20 -17.49 14.54
N GLN A 522 11.35 -18.48 14.25
CA GLN A 522 11.22 -19.02 12.89
C GLN A 522 10.81 -17.95 11.87
N LYS A 523 9.84 -17.10 12.21
CA LYS A 523 9.39 -16.01 11.34
C LYS A 523 10.51 -15.02 11.03
N LYS A 524 11.18 -14.49 12.05
CA LYS A 524 12.28 -13.53 11.87
C LYS A 524 13.47 -14.14 11.14
N MET A 525 13.78 -15.40 11.41
CA MET A 525 14.87 -16.08 10.71
C MET A 525 14.56 -16.27 9.22
N LYS A 526 13.29 -16.53 8.88
CA LYS A 526 12.83 -16.56 7.48
C LYS A 526 12.99 -15.18 6.82
N GLU A 527 12.56 -14.11 7.48
CA GLU A 527 12.73 -12.74 6.99
C GLU A 527 14.22 -12.39 6.78
N ALA A 528 15.10 -12.74 7.72
CA ALA A 528 16.54 -12.53 7.60
C ALA A 528 17.15 -13.31 6.42
N LYS A 529 16.72 -14.56 6.19
CA LYS A 529 17.14 -15.36 5.02
C LYS A 529 16.70 -14.69 3.71
N GLU A 530 15.47 -14.20 3.64
CA GLU A 530 14.95 -13.49 2.47
C GLU A 530 15.72 -12.18 2.21
N THR A 531 16.02 -11.41 3.26
CA THR A 531 16.82 -10.18 3.15
C THR A 531 18.25 -10.45 2.66
N ALA A 532 18.92 -11.49 3.18
CA ALA A 532 20.25 -11.89 2.71
C ALA A 532 20.22 -12.33 1.23
N SER A 533 19.23 -13.13 0.83
CA SER A 533 19.05 -13.54 -0.57
C SER A 533 18.87 -12.34 -1.50
N ARG A 534 18.05 -11.36 -1.09
CA ARG A 534 17.78 -10.15 -1.89
C ARG A 534 19.03 -9.28 -2.08
N LEU A 535 19.87 -9.13 -1.07
CA LEU A 535 21.13 -8.39 -1.21
C LEU A 535 22.07 -9.09 -2.19
N LYS A 536 22.19 -10.42 -2.10
CA LYS A 536 23.00 -11.23 -3.02
C LYS A 536 22.48 -11.11 -4.46
N GLU A 537 21.18 -11.22 -4.68
CA GLU A 537 20.54 -11.03 -5.99
C GLU A 537 20.82 -9.65 -6.57
N GLN A 538 20.70 -8.61 -5.76
CA GLN A 538 20.93 -7.24 -6.19
C GLN A 538 22.39 -6.98 -6.55
N ALA A 539 23.35 -7.51 -5.78
CA ALA A 539 24.77 -7.43 -6.11
C ALA A 539 25.06 -8.13 -7.44
N GLY A 540 24.49 -9.33 -7.66
CA GLY A 540 24.61 -10.06 -8.93
C GLY A 540 24.02 -9.28 -10.11
N ALA A 541 22.81 -8.75 -9.96
CA ALA A 541 22.15 -7.94 -11.01
C ALA A 541 22.97 -6.69 -11.37
N THR A 542 23.51 -6.02 -10.35
CA THR A 542 24.42 -4.86 -10.52
C THR A 542 25.64 -5.23 -11.35
N LEU A 543 26.34 -6.30 -10.98
CA LEU A 543 27.50 -6.78 -11.73
C LEU A 543 27.16 -7.18 -13.16
N ALA A 544 26.00 -7.80 -13.39
CA ALA A 544 25.54 -8.14 -14.75
C ALA A 544 25.29 -6.88 -15.60
N MET A 545 24.72 -5.82 -15.01
CA MET A 545 24.55 -4.53 -15.69
C MET A 545 25.90 -3.86 -16.00
N LEU A 546 26.77 -3.72 -15.00
CA LEU A 546 28.07 -3.06 -15.14
C LEU A 546 29.01 -3.81 -16.09
N SER A 547 28.97 -5.14 -16.09
CA SER A 547 29.78 -5.94 -17.03
C SER A 547 29.30 -5.82 -18.48
N SER A 548 28.04 -5.43 -18.70
CA SER A 548 27.49 -5.24 -20.06
C SER A 548 27.78 -3.84 -20.61
N ASP A 549 28.16 -2.90 -19.76
CA ASP A 549 28.53 -1.53 -20.14
C ASP A 549 29.99 -1.48 -20.64
N SER A 550 30.21 -0.81 -21.77
CA SER A 550 31.51 -0.81 -22.46
C SER A 550 32.62 -0.08 -21.71
N GLU A 551 32.27 0.85 -20.82
CA GLU A 551 33.25 1.60 -20.03
C GLU A 551 33.39 1.00 -18.62
N ALA A 552 32.29 0.66 -17.96
CA ALA A 552 32.34 0.09 -16.60
C ALA A 552 33.00 -1.30 -16.57
N ILE A 553 32.92 -2.08 -17.66
CA ILE A 553 33.64 -3.37 -17.77
C ILE A 553 35.16 -3.20 -17.58
N LYS A 554 35.74 -2.04 -17.90
CA LYS A 554 37.18 -1.78 -17.73
C LYS A 554 37.61 -1.74 -16.27
N CYS A 555 36.68 -1.44 -15.35
CA CYS A 555 36.91 -1.47 -13.92
C CYS A 555 36.85 -2.89 -13.33
N PHE A 556 36.45 -3.91 -14.12
CA PHE A 556 36.57 -5.29 -13.69
C PHE A 556 38.03 -5.72 -13.77
N THR A 557 38.69 -5.78 -12.63
CA THR A 557 40.02 -6.38 -12.49
C THR A 557 39.97 -7.91 -12.36
N GLY A 558 38.86 -8.53 -12.79
CA GLY A 558 38.43 -9.89 -12.45
C GLY A 558 39.57 -10.88 -12.36
N CYS A 559 39.74 -11.52 -11.21
CA CYS A 559 40.77 -12.52 -11.01
C CYS A 559 40.30 -13.90 -11.47
N ASN A 560 41.23 -14.83 -11.70
CA ASN A 560 40.87 -16.21 -12.05
C ASN A 560 39.98 -16.85 -10.97
N ASP A 561 40.13 -16.47 -9.70
CA ASP A 561 39.33 -16.99 -8.60
C ASP A 561 37.88 -16.51 -8.68
N ASP A 562 37.64 -15.25 -9.06
CA ASP A 562 36.28 -14.73 -9.29
C ASP A 562 35.56 -15.51 -10.40
N VAL A 563 36.27 -15.78 -11.50
CA VAL A 563 35.73 -16.55 -12.64
C VAL A 563 35.42 -17.99 -12.23
N ASN A 564 36.26 -18.61 -11.40
CA ASN A 564 36.01 -19.94 -10.86
C ASN A 564 34.77 -19.95 -9.94
N ASN A 565 34.66 -18.99 -9.02
CA ASN A 565 33.51 -18.87 -8.11
C ASN A 565 32.21 -18.58 -8.88
N LEU A 566 32.25 -17.71 -9.90
CA LEU A 566 31.12 -17.47 -10.81
C LEU A 566 30.73 -18.76 -11.56
N THR A 567 31.72 -19.52 -12.01
CA THR A 567 31.51 -20.82 -12.66
C THR A 567 30.89 -21.83 -11.68
N GLU A 568 31.24 -21.78 -10.40
CA GLU A 568 30.64 -22.61 -9.35
C GLU A 568 29.18 -22.28 -9.08
N LEU A 569 28.79 -21.01 -9.09
CA LEU A 569 27.38 -20.60 -8.95
C LEU A 569 26.45 -21.17 -10.03
N LEU A 570 27.00 -21.55 -11.18
CA LEU A 570 26.25 -22.23 -12.23
C LEU A 570 26.03 -23.73 -11.96
N ASP A 571 26.62 -24.33 -10.92
CA ASP A 571 26.42 -25.76 -10.63
C ASP A 571 25.02 -26.08 -10.12
N THR A 572 24.34 -27.07 -10.70
CA THR A 572 23.09 -27.65 -10.15
C THR A 572 23.32 -28.43 -8.88
N ASP A 573 24.52 -28.95 -8.68
CA ASP A 573 24.84 -29.72 -7.48
C ASP A 573 24.90 -28.79 -6.26
N ILE A 574 25.19 -27.50 -6.49
CA ILE A 574 25.15 -26.44 -5.48
C ILE A 574 23.78 -25.75 -5.53
N LYS A 575 22.79 -26.33 -4.84
CA LYS A 575 21.45 -25.75 -4.72
C LYS A 575 21.34 -24.72 -3.60
N THR A 576 22.13 -24.90 -2.55
CA THR A 576 22.04 -24.12 -1.33
C THR A 576 23.41 -23.67 -0.86
N ILE A 577 23.43 -22.53 -0.17
CA ILE A 577 24.56 -22.02 0.58
C ILE A 577 24.32 -22.39 2.04
N ASN A 578 25.21 -23.22 2.59
CA ASN A 578 25.11 -23.68 3.97
C ASN A 578 25.79 -22.69 4.90
N CYS A 579 24.99 -21.98 5.70
CA CYS A 579 25.48 -21.05 6.71
C CYS A 579 25.53 -21.74 8.06
N ILE A 580 26.73 -21.89 8.64
CA ILE A 580 26.89 -22.52 9.97
C ILE A 580 26.68 -21.46 11.05
N ILE A 581 25.58 -21.57 11.79
CA ILE A 581 25.16 -20.54 12.75
C ILE A 581 25.55 -20.89 14.19
N SER A 582 25.57 -22.18 14.53
CA SER A 582 26.06 -22.72 15.80
C SER A 582 26.74 -24.07 15.57
N ALA A 583 27.27 -24.70 16.63
CA ALA A 583 27.91 -26.01 16.54
C ALA A 583 26.97 -27.13 16.03
N THR A 584 25.65 -26.93 16.11
CA THR A 584 24.63 -27.90 15.70
C THR A 584 23.65 -27.37 14.66
N ASP A 585 23.57 -26.05 14.45
CA ASP A 585 22.56 -25.43 13.60
C ASP A 585 23.16 -24.88 12.31
N THR A 586 22.74 -25.47 11.19
CA THR A 586 23.02 -25.01 9.84
C THR A 586 21.76 -24.45 9.21
N VAL A 587 21.88 -23.32 8.53
CA VAL A 587 20.78 -22.72 7.76
C VAL A 587 21.15 -22.76 6.29
N GLU A 588 20.28 -23.38 5.51
CA GLU A 588 20.44 -23.48 4.06
C GLU A 588 19.73 -22.30 3.40
N ILE A 589 20.46 -21.51 2.60
CA ILE A 589 19.91 -20.46 1.75
C ILE A 589 19.89 -20.98 0.32
N GLU A 590 18.73 -21.00 -0.34
CA GLU A 590 18.64 -21.45 -1.72
C GLU A 590 19.28 -20.42 -2.66
N ILE A 591 20.11 -20.89 -3.61
CA ILE A 591 20.66 -20.02 -4.64
C ILE A 591 19.56 -19.77 -5.67
N SER A 592 19.10 -18.53 -5.74
CA SER A 592 18.03 -18.18 -6.67
C SER A 592 18.46 -18.31 -8.14
N ILE A 593 17.48 -18.58 -9.00
CA ILE A 593 17.69 -18.64 -10.45
C ILE A 593 18.24 -17.30 -10.98
N GLU A 594 17.86 -16.18 -10.36
CA GLU A 594 18.34 -14.84 -10.72
C GLU A 594 19.84 -14.68 -10.46
N CYS A 595 20.35 -15.20 -9.33
CA CYS A 595 21.80 -15.27 -9.11
C CYS A 595 22.51 -16.04 -10.24
N ARG A 596 21.94 -17.17 -10.68
CA ARG A 596 22.53 -17.98 -11.77
C ARG A 596 22.50 -17.25 -13.11
N VAL A 597 21.41 -16.53 -13.41
CA VAL A 597 21.29 -15.68 -14.60
C VAL A 597 22.38 -14.60 -14.59
N SER A 598 22.53 -13.89 -13.47
CA SER A 598 23.56 -12.86 -13.29
C SER A 598 24.97 -13.43 -13.46
N ALA A 599 25.27 -14.57 -12.85
CA ALA A 599 26.57 -15.23 -13.01
C ALA A 599 26.88 -15.58 -14.49
N ALA A 600 25.89 -16.10 -15.22
CA ALA A 600 26.05 -16.41 -16.64
C ALA A 600 26.29 -15.16 -17.50
N LEU A 601 25.58 -14.06 -17.23
CA LEU A 601 25.77 -12.78 -17.92
C LEU A 601 27.14 -12.15 -17.63
N ILE A 602 27.60 -12.18 -16.37
CA ILE A 602 28.92 -11.67 -15.99
C ILE A 602 30.01 -12.47 -16.71
N LEU A 603 29.94 -13.81 -16.68
CA LEU A 603 30.90 -14.67 -17.37
C LEU A 603 30.91 -14.45 -18.89
N LYS A 604 29.76 -14.11 -19.48
CA LYS A 604 29.66 -13.81 -20.93
C LYS A 604 30.51 -12.61 -21.28
N ASN A 605 30.44 -11.56 -20.45
CA ASN A 605 31.17 -10.33 -20.68
C ASN A 605 32.66 -10.46 -20.30
N LEU A 606 32.98 -11.31 -19.31
CA LEU A 606 34.37 -11.66 -18.92
C LEU A 606 34.95 -12.84 -19.73
N ASN A 607 34.47 -13.06 -20.95
CA ASN A 607 34.80 -14.23 -21.78
C ASN A 607 36.30 -14.47 -22.00
N ASN A 608 37.14 -13.44 -21.96
CA ASN A 608 38.60 -13.54 -22.12
C ASN A 608 39.25 -14.40 -21.03
N TYR A 609 38.61 -14.53 -19.87
CA TYR A 609 39.08 -15.30 -18.73
C TYR A 609 38.40 -16.69 -18.65
N VAL A 610 37.38 -16.93 -19.46
CA VAL A 610 36.59 -18.16 -19.42
C VAL A 610 37.32 -19.31 -20.12
N LYS A 611 37.42 -20.45 -19.43
CA LYS A 611 38.15 -21.64 -19.92
C LYS A 611 37.19 -22.78 -20.29
N GLU A 612 37.71 -23.81 -20.96
CA GLU A 612 36.97 -25.03 -21.35
C GLU A 612 36.13 -25.67 -20.21
N PRO A 613 36.59 -25.73 -18.93
CA PRO A 613 35.80 -26.29 -17.84
C PRO A 613 34.47 -25.55 -17.59
N THR A 614 34.45 -24.22 -17.74
CA THR A 614 33.22 -23.43 -17.62
C THR A 614 32.23 -23.78 -18.71
N LEU A 615 32.69 -23.93 -19.96
CA LEU A 615 31.85 -24.36 -21.08
C LEU A 615 31.26 -25.75 -20.84
N ARG A 616 32.06 -26.70 -20.32
CA ARG A 616 31.58 -28.04 -19.97
C ARG A 616 30.48 -27.99 -18.93
N LYS A 617 30.64 -27.15 -17.91
CA LYS A 617 29.65 -26.97 -16.84
C LYS A 617 28.37 -26.31 -17.35
N VAL A 618 28.48 -25.25 -18.15
CA VAL A 618 27.34 -24.57 -18.78
C VAL A 618 26.55 -25.51 -19.70
N LEU A 619 27.24 -26.32 -20.50
CA LEU A 619 26.60 -27.35 -21.34
C LEU A 619 25.87 -28.38 -20.47
N ARG A 620 26.51 -28.88 -19.39
CA ARG A 620 25.86 -29.76 -18.42
C ARG A 620 24.62 -29.12 -17.82
N GLN A 621 24.56 -27.80 -17.59
CA GLN A 621 23.35 -27.13 -17.07
C GLN A 621 22.23 -27.05 -18.10
N LEU A 622 22.57 -26.90 -19.39
CA LEU A 622 21.61 -26.84 -20.47
C LEU A 622 20.96 -28.21 -20.76
N LEU A 623 21.47 -29.32 -20.19
CA LEU A 623 21.07 -30.70 -20.56
C LEU A 623 19.99 -31.35 -19.65
N PRO A 624 19.96 -31.17 -18.31
CA PRO A 624 18.94 -31.74 -17.42
C PRO A 624 18.02 -30.67 -16.84
N VAL A 625 16.78 -30.52 -17.35
CA VAL A 625 15.69 -29.87 -16.59
C VAL A 625 14.33 -30.52 -16.94
N GLN A 626 13.75 -31.19 -15.96
CA GLN A 626 12.36 -31.66 -15.98
C GLN A 626 11.40 -30.46 -15.79
N GLN A 627 10.26 -30.51 -16.49
CA GLN A 627 9.25 -29.47 -16.49
C GLN A 627 8.44 -29.48 -15.19
N ASP A 628 8.38 -28.34 -14.50
CA ASP A 628 7.34 -28.03 -13.52
C ASP A 628 6.67 -26.71 -13.95
N GLU A 629 5.34 -26.74 -14.09
CA GLU A 629 4.54 -25.73 -14.82
C GLU A 629 4.54 -24.32 -14.19
N GLN A 630 4.94 -24.16 -12.92
CA GLN A 630 4.91 -22.86 -12.21
C GLN A 630 6.20 -22.03 -12.27
N SER A 631 7.36 -22.59 -12.70
CA SER A 631 8.66 -21.87 -12.71
C SER A 631 9.13 -21.39 -14.10
N HIS A 632 8.28 -21.55 -15.13
CA HIS A 632 8.67 -21.43 -16.54
C HIS A 632 9.45 -20.15 -16.89
N ASN A 633 9.01 -18.95 -16.48
CA ASN A 633 9.65 -17.69 -16.93
C ASN A 633 11.08 -17.50 -16.40
N LYS A 634 11.32 -17.73 -15.10
CA LYS A 634 12.67 -17.60 -14.51
C LYS A 634 13.62 -18.65 -15.09
N HIS A 635 13.10 -19.84 -15.37
CA HIS A 635 13.92 -20.86 -15.98
C HIS A 635 14.30 -20.52 -17.44
N ARG A 636 13.39 -19.90 -18.21
CA ARG A 636 13.70 -19.38 -19.56
C ARG A 636 14.76 -18.28 -19.54
N SER A 637 14.76 -17.38 -18.56
CA SER A 637 15.82 -16.36 -18.47
C SER A 637 17.19 -16.99 -18.23
N LEU A 638 17.28 -18.05 -17.42
CA LEU A 638 18.54 -18.77 -17.23
C LEU A 638 18.98 -19.46 -18.53
N GLN A 639 18.06 -20.12 -19.23
CA GLN A 639 18.34 -20.75 -20.51
C GLN A 639 18.86 -19.75 -21.55
N ALA A 640 18.23 -18.56 -21.65
CA ALA A 640 18.68 -17.49 -22.54
C ALA A 640 20.10 -17.02 -22.21
N ALA A 641 20.39 -16.77 -20.92
CA ALA A 641 21.72 -16.36 -20.48
C ALA A 641 22.80 -17.42 -20.72
N LEU A 642 22.51 -18.70 -20.45
CA LEU A 642 23.44 -19.80 -20.71
C LEU A 642 23.70 -20.00 -22.21
N LEU A 643 22.67 -19.93 -23.06
CA LEU A 643 22.84 -19.98 -24.52
C LEU A 643 23.70 -18.82 -25.02
N SER A 644 23.45 -17.62 -24.52
CA SER A 644 24.21 -16.41 -24.88
C SER A 644 25.69 -16.52 -24.46
N LEU A 645 25.96 -17.13 -23.31
CA LEU A 645 27.31 -17.44 -22.86
C LEU A 645 28.01 -18.46 -23.78
N ILE A 646 27.31 -19.54 -24.16
CA ILE A 646 27.85 -20.57 -25.08
C ILE A 646 28.22 -19.96 -26.43
N THR A 647 27.33 -19.14 -27.02
CA THR A 647 27.58 -18.54 -28.33
C THR A 647 28.80 -17.62 -28.31
N VAL A 648 29.01 -16.85 -27.23
CA VAL A 648 30.16 -15.95 -27.07
C VAL A 648 31.46 -16.72 -26.81
N ILE A 649 31.47 -17.70 -25.90
CA ILE A 649 32.68 -18.52 -25.65
C ILE A 649 33.14 -19.17 -26.96
N ARG A 650 32.21 -19.73 -27.73
CA ARG A 650 32.50 -20.35 -29.02
C ARG A 650 33.11 -19.37 -30.01
N ALA A 651 32.54 -18.16 -30.13
CA ALA A 651 33.02 -17.15 -31.07
C ALA A 651 34.47 -16.73 -30.78
N ASN A 652 34.87 -16.66 -29.51
CA ASN A 652 36.21 -16.21 -29.12
C ASN A 652 37.28 -17.30 -29.17
N THR A 653 36.91 -18.56 -28.96
CA THR A 653 37.88 -19.64 -28.72
C THR A 653 38.06 -20.61 -29.89
N ASN A 654 37.27 -20.47 -30.97
CA ASN A 654 37.22 -21.44 -32.09
C ASN A 654 37.07 -22.91 -31.60
N LEU A 655 36.49 -23.11 -30.40
CA LEU A 655 36.35 -24.42 -29.80
C LEU A 655 35.31 -25.24 -30.56
N ASN A 656 35.72 -26.43 -31.00
CA ASN A 656 34.77 -27.41 -31.54
C ASN A 656 33.97 -28.01 -30.38
N LEU A 657 32.65 -27.82 -30.36
CA LEU A 657 31.78 -28.36 -29.30
C LEU A 657 31.74 -29.90 -29.29
N ALA A 658 31.98 -30.55 -30.44
CA ALA A 658 31.86 -32.00 -30.57
C ALA A 658 32.78 -32.80 -29.61
N PRO A 659 34.10 -32.53 -29.52
CA PRO A 659 34.97 -33.21 -28.55
C PRO A 659 34.63 -32.91 -27.08
N ILE A 660 34.08 -31.73 -26.78
CA ILE A 660 33.73 -31.32 -25.41
C ILE A 660 32.47 -32.04 -24.93
N LEU A 661 31.48 -32.24 -25.80
CA LEU A 661 30.26 -33.01 -25.51
C LEU A 661 30.58 -34.49 -25.24
N ILE A 662 31.45 -35.09 -26.06
CA ILE A 662 31.89 -36.49 -25.90
C ILE A 662 32.68 -36.71 -24.59
N SER A 663 33.35 -35.69 -24.08
CA SER A 663 34.12 -35.75 -22.83
C SER A 663 33.25 -35.60 -21.56
N GLN A 664 31.95 -35.33 -21.66
CA GLN A 664 31.07 -35.20 -20.49
C GLN A 664 30.73 -36.56 -19.88
N LYS A 665 30.36 -36.58 -18.59
CA LYS A 665 29.84 -37.76 -17.89
C LYS A 665 28.46 -37.43 -17.31
N PRO A 666 27.38 -38.15 -17.70
CA PRO A 666 27.33 -39.13 -18.80
C PRO A 666 27.71 -38.49 -20.15
N ALA A 667 28.13 -39.31 -21.11
CA ALA A 667 28.52 -38.81 -22.43
C ALA A 667 27.25 -38.37 -23.17
N ASP A 668 26.97 -37.06 -23.16
CA ASP A 668 25.85 -36.49 -23.88
C ASP A 668 26.19 -36.39 -25.38
N THR A 669 25.29 -36.86 -26.23
CA THR A 669 25.49 -36.81 -27.69
C THR A 669 25.07 -35.45 -28.24
N LEU A 670 25.60 -35.07 -29.42
CA LEU A 670 25.12 -33.89 -30.15
C LEU A 670 23.60 -33.97 -30.41
N GLU A 671 23.07 -35.19 -30.57
CA GLU A 671 21.65 -35.44 -30.73
C GLU A 671 20.83 -35.01 -29.51
N ASP A 672 21.31 -35.29 -28.29
CA ASP A 672 20.66 -34.85 -27.05
C ASP A 672 20.56 -33.32 -26.96
N LEU A 673 21.63 -32.62 -27.39
CA LEU A 673 21.63 -31.16 -27.45
C LEU A 673 20.63 -30.62 -28.48
N VAL A 674 20.57 -31.21 -29.68
CA VAL A 674 19.62 -30.80 -30.74
C VAL A 674 18.16 -31.02 -30.30
N VAL A 675 17.85 -32.18 -29.73
CA VAL A 675 16.51 -32.47 -29.19
C VAL A 675 16.11 -31.46 -28.11
N ARG A 676 17.07 -31.06 -27.25
CA ARG A 676 16.81 -30.06 -26.21
C ARG A 676 16.55 -28.68 -26.76
N LEU A 677 17.38 -28.22 -27.71
CA LEU A 677 17.21 -26.94 -28.39
C LEU A 677 15.85 -26.87 -29.10
N GLN A 678 15.43 -27.97 -29.72
CA GLN A 678 14.09 -28.09 -30.30
C GLN A 678 13.00 -27.94 -29.24
N ARG A 679 13.02 -28.75 -28.17
CA ARG A 679 12.02 -28.65 -27.08
C ARG A 679 11.96 -27.26 -26.46
N MET A 680 13.12 -26.60 -26.33
CA MET A 680 13.19 -25.23 -25.84
C MET A 680 12.43 -24.27 -26.75
N SER A 681 12.44 -24.53 -28.07
CA SER A 681 11.81 -23.72 -29.12
C SER A 681 10.33 -24.04 -29.38
N GLU A 682 9.84 -25.23 -28.99
CA GLU A 682 8.43 -25.65 -29.21
C GLU A 682 7.42 -24.91 -28.32
N ASN A 683 7.79 -24.66 -27.07
CA ASN A 683 6.90 -24.08 -26.04
C ASN A 683 7.34 -22.66 -25.65
N LEU A 684 7.51 -21.79 -26.64
CA LEU A 684 7.89 -20.40 -26.43
C LEU A 684 6.65 -19.52 -26.25
N HIS A 685 6.64 -18.72 -25.18
CA HIS A 685 5.67 -17.65 -24.97
C HIS A 685 6.24 -16.32 -25.47
N VAL A 686 5.38 -15.35 -25.75
CA VAL A 686 5.80 -14.01 -26.22
C VAL A 686 6.49 -13.26 -25.06
N THR A 687 7.78 -13.51 -24.86
CA THR A 687 8.64 -12.86 -23.86
C THR A 687 10.04 -12.60 -24.42
N PRO A 688 10.77 -11.58 -23.91
CA PRO A 688 12.13 -11.28 -24.37
C PRO A 688 13.11 -12.45 -24.25
N ALA A 689 13.04 -13.21 -23.15
CA ALA A 689 13.88 -14.39 -22.94
C ALA A 689 13.62 -15.48 -23.99
N CYS A 690 12.36 -15.69 -24.37
CA CYS A 690 12.00 -16.68 -25.39
C CYS A 690 12.47 -16.25 -26.79
N LEU A 691 12.39 -14.95 -27.11
CA LEU A 691 12.94 -14.40 -28.34
C LEU A 691 14.47 -14.57 -28.40
N ALA A 692 15.17 -14.29 -27.29
CA ALA A 692 16.61 -14.50 -27.18
C ALA A 692 16.98 -15.98 -27.38
N ILE A 693 16.30 -16.90 -26.68
CA ILE A 693 16.48 -18.36 -26.87
C ILE A 693 16.33 -18.73 -28.34
N GLN A 694 15.28 -18.23 -29.00
CA GLN A 694 15.01 -18.57 -30.37
C GLN A 694 16.13 -18.09 -31.32
N LYS A 695 16.55 -16.83 -31.20
CA LYS A 695 17.62 -16.27 -32.03
C LYS A 695 18.94 -16.99 -31.83
N LEU A 696 19.33 -17.20 -30.57
CA LEU A 696 20.54 -17.93 -30.21
C LEU A 696 20.49 -19.38 -30.69
N THR A 697 19.32 -20.03 -30.65
CA THR A 697 19.14 -21.38 -31.18
C THR A 697 19.29 -21.40 -32.71
N CYS A 698 18.75 -20.41 -33.42
CA CYS A 698 18.96 -20.30 -34.87
C CYS A 698 20.46 -20.19 -35.19
N GLU A 699 21.19 -19.33 -34.48
CA GLU A 699 22.64 -19.17 -34.66
C GLU A 699 23.40 -20.46 -34.35
N MET A 700 23.02 -21.19 -33.29
CA MET A 700 23.65 -22.48 -32.97
C MET A 700 23.38 -23.54 -34.04
N VAL A 701 22.15 -23.64 -34.54
CA VAL A 701 21.75 -24.61 -35.57
C VAL A 701 22.47 -24.32 -36.90
N ILE A 702 22.52 -23.06 -37.33
CA ILE A 702 23.26 -22.62 -38.52
C ILE A 702 24.73 -23.05 -38.43
N GLU A 703 25.35 -22.83 -37.27
CA GLU A 703 26.74 -23.20 -37.04
C GLU A 703 26.95 -24.72 -37.02
N PHE A 704 26.07 -25.49 -36.39
CA PHE A 704 26.18 -26.96 -36.39
C PHE A 704 26.07 -27.56 -37.79
N MET A 705 25.30 -26.95 -38.69
CA MET A 705 25.17 -27.38 -40.09
C MET A 705 26.44 -27.19 -40.93
N LYS A 706 27.44 -26.42 -40.46
CA LYS A 706 28.75 -26.32 -41.11
C LYS A 706 29.51 -27.65 -41.11
N HIS A 707 29.19 -28.57 -40.21
CA HIS A 707 29.80 -29.91 -40.17
C HIS A 707 28.85 -30.98 -40.74
N ASP A 708 29.31 -31.70 -41.77
CA ASP A 708 28.49 -32.68 -42.52
C ASP A 708 27.82 -33.73 -41.62
N ARG A 709 28.51 -34.16 -40.56
CA ARG A 709 28.03 -35.20 -39.63
C ARG A 709 26.79 -34.80 -38.84
N ASN A 710 26.55 -33.49 -38.69
CA ASN A 710 25.49 -32.96 -37.84
C ASN A 710 24.19 -32.71 -38.62
N VAL A 711 24.27 -32.58 -39.94
CA VAL A 711 23.14 -32.23 -40.82
C VAL A 711 22.02 -33.28 -40.74
N ARG A 712 22.37 -34.57 -40.66
CA ARG A 712 21.39 -35.66 -40.55
C ARG A 712 20.60 -35.60 -39.23
N VAL A 713 21.26 -35.28 -38.13
CA VAL A 713 20.65 -35.18 -36.80
C VAL A 713 19.68 -33.99 -36.73
N ILE A 714 20.09 -32.85 -37.29
CA ILE A 714 19.26 -31.63 -37.37
C ILE A 714 18.01 -31.86 -38.22
N ASP A 715 18.17 -32.54 -39.36
CA ASP A 715 17.05 -32.87 -40.25
C ASP A 715 16.07 -33.86 -39.62
N GLN A 716 16.58 -34.92 -38.97
CA GLN A 716 15.77 -35.95 -38.32
C GLN A 716 14.85 -35.39 -37.23
N HIS A 717 15.32 -34.40 -36.48
CA HIS A 717 14.56 -33.79 -35.37
C HIS A 717 13.70 -32.59 -35.80
N ASN A 718 13.72 -32.18 -37.08
CA ASN A 718 12.90 -31.07 -37.60
C ASN A 718 13.01 -29.75 -36.78
N ILE A 719 14.17 -29.48 -36.17
CA ILE A 719 14.38 -28.29 -35.34
C ILE A 719 14.17 -26.98 -36.11
N VAL A 720 14.54 -26.96 -37.40
CA VAL A 720 14.37 -25.77 -38.25
C VAL A 720 12.89 -25.44 -38.48
N GLY A 721 12.04 -26.45 -38.67
CA GLY A 721 10.58 -26.25 -38.76
C GLY A 721 10.00 -25.66 -37.48
N THR A 722 10.47 -26.12 -36.32
CA THR A 722 10.09 -25.55 -35.01
C THR A 722 10.52 -24.10 -34.88
N LEU A 723 11.75 -23.75 -35.31
CA LEU A 723 12.26 -22.38 -35.26
C LEU A 723 11.48 -21.42 -36.16
N LEU A 724 11.05 -21.87 -37.34
CA LEU A 724 10.19 -21.09 -38.24
C LEU A 724 8.85 -20.79 -37.56
N LYS A 725 8.18 -21.80 -37.02
CA LYS A 725 6.90 -21.62 -36.30
C LYS A 725 7.03 -20.68 -35.10
N ALA A 726 8.12 -20.81 -34.34
CA ALA A 726 8.40 -19.89 -33.24
C ALA A 726 8.57 -18.44 -33.72
N SER A 727 9.14 -18.23 -34.91
CA SER A 727 9.46 -16.89 -35.42
C SER A 727 8.20 -16.11 -35.76
N GLU A 728 7.19 -16.80 -36.29
CA GLU A 728 5.87 -16.24 -36.57
C GLU A 728 5.19 -15.74 -35.30
N MET A 729 5.35 -16.46 -34.18
CA MET A 729 4.78 -16.05 -32.89
C MET A 729 5.48 -14.81 -32.29
N MET A 730 6.76 -14.60 -32.59
CA MET A 730 7.57 -13.52 -31.99
C MET A 730 7.56 -12.20 -32.77
N VAL A 731 7.06 -12.16 -34.00
CA VAL A 731 7.08 -10.97 -34.87
C VAL A 731 6.50 -9.74 -34.18
N GLY A 732 5.38 -9.89 -33.46
CA GLY A 732 4.73 -8.78 -32.75
C GLY A 732 5.61 -8.17 -31.66
N LEU A 733 6.36 -9.00 -30.93
CA LEU A 733 7.29 -8.55 -29.89
C LEU A 733 8.52 -7.88 -30.51
N GLU A 734 9.12 -8.48 -31.55
CA GLU A 734 10.27 -7.88 -32.25
C GLU A 734 9.95 -6.51 -32.83
N ASN A 735 8.77 -6.35 -33.45
CA ASN A 735 8.31 -5.06 -33.94
C ASN A 735 8.15 -4.05 -32.80
N SER A 736 7.56 -4.46 -31.69
CA SER A 736 7.39 -3.59 -30.51
C SER A 736 8.74 -3.16 -29.93
N MET A 737 9.70 -4.07 -29.83
CA MET A 737 11.07 -3.79 -29.37
C MET A 737 11.81 -2.85 -30.34
N LEU A 738 11.58 -2.98 -31.65
CA LEU A 738 12.14 -2.08 -32.66
C LEU A 738 11.62 -0.65 -32.48
N PHE A 739 10.32 -0.48 -32.28
CA PHE A 739 9.73 0.84 -32.03
C PHE A 739 10.21 1.44 -30.70
N ALA A 740 10.50 0.60 -29.72
CA ALA A 740 11.07 1.02 -28.44
C ALA A 740 12.59 1.31 -28.50
N ALA A 741 13.23 1.15 -29.67
CA ALA A 741 14.66 1.35 -29.89
C ALA A 741 15.57 0.51 -28.96
N VAL A 742 15.16 -0.72 -28.65
CA VAL A 742 15.96 -1.67 -27.86
C VAL A 742 17.05 -2.30 -28.76
N ASP A 743 18.33 -2.00 -28.52
CA ASP A 743 19.43 -2.69 -29.19
C ASP A 743 20.75 -2.59 -28.40
N PRO A 744 21.38 -3.70 -27.94
CA PRO A 744 20.91 -5.10 -27.88
C PRO A 744 19.98 -5.39 -26.69
N ASP A 745 19.37 -6.59 -26.63
CA ASP A 745 18.52 -7.00 -25.50
C ASP A 745 19.32 -7.27 -24.19
N CYS A 746 18.64 -7.56 -23.08
CA CYS A 746 19.27 -7.80 -21.78
C CYS A 746 20.14 -9.07 -21.70
N TYR A 747 20.08 -9.94 -22.72
CA TYR A 747 20.97 -11.08 -22.88
C TYR A 747 22.10 -10.78 -23.87
N GLY A 748 22.20 -9.52 -24.35
CA GLY A 748 23.11 -9.02 -25.37
C GLY A 748 22.91 -9.70 -26.73
N VAL A 749 21.67 -10.08 -27.07
CA VAL A 749 21.27 -10.55 -28.39
C VAL A 749 20.79 -9.34 -29.19
N PRO A 750 21.34 -9.10 -30.40
CA PRO A 750 20.96 -7.94 -31.18
C PRO A 750 19.53 -8.06 -31.70
N LEU A 751 18.84 -6.92 -31.83
CA LEU A 751 17.48 -6.93 -32.37
C LEU A 751 17.47 -7.31 -33.86
N ARG A 752 18.54 -6.99 -34.59
CA ARG A 752 18.73 -7.39 -35.99
C ARG A 752 19.89 -8.38 -36.13
N PRO A 753 19.79 -9.39 -37.01
CA PRO A 753 18.64 -9.73 -37.87
C PRO A 753 17.42 -10.25 -37.08
N PHE A 754 16.21 -10.08 -37.65
CA PHE A 754 14.98 -10.60 -37.04
C PHE A 754 15.00 -12.13 -36.96
N SER A 755 14.26 -12.66 -35.99
CA SER A 755 14.19 -14.10 -35.76
C SER A 755 13.67 -14.86 -37.00
N SER A 756 12.73 -14.28 -37.74
CA SER A 756 12.21 -14.83 -39.00
C SER A 756 13.29 -14.94 -40.09
N VAL A 757 14.19 -13.96 -40.17
CA VAL A 757 15.32 -13.96 -41.11
C VAL A 757 16.33 -15.04 -40.72
N LEU A 758 16.64 -15.16 -39.43
CA LEU A 758 17.53 -16.21 -38.93
C LEU A 758 16.98 -17.62 -39.16
N ALA A 759 15.70 -17.84 -38.88
CA ALA A 759 15.03 -19.11 -39.10
C ALA A 759 14.99 -19.47 -40.60
N LYS A 760 14.74 -18.49 -41.48
CA LYS A 760 14.76 -18.69 -42.93
C LYS A 760 16.16 -19.04 -43.45
N ASN A 761 17.19 -18.34 -42.97
CA ASN A 761 18.58 -18.66 -43.31
C ASN A 761 18.96 -20.09 -42.90
N ALA A 762 18.47 -20.56 -41.74
CA ALA A 762 18.69 -21.93 -41.31
C ALA A 762 18.01 -22.96 -42.24
N GLU A 763 16.81 -22.67 -42.73
CA GLU A 763 16.07 -23.52 -43.68
C GLU A 763 16.75 -23.61 -45.05
N ASP A 764 17.17 -22.47 -45.59
CA ASP A 764 17.84 -22.41 -46.89
C ASP A 764 19.19 -23.15 -46.82
N LEU A 765 19.94 -22.97 -45.72
CA LEU A 765 21.19 -23.68 -45.49
C LEU A 765 20.98 -25.20 -45.34
N LEU A 766 19.95 -25.64 -44.58
CA LEU A 766 19.64 -27.05 -44.45
C LEU A 766 19.33 -27.68 -45.81
N THR A 767 18.53 -27.02 -46.64
CA THR A 767 18.16 -27.48 -47.98
C THR A 767 19.39 -27.62 -48.89
N GLN A 768 20.26 -26.60 -48.91
CA GLN A 768 21.51 -26.63 -49.67
C GLN A 768 22.42 -27.79 -49.24
N ARG A 769 22.54 -28.02 -47.92
CA ARG A 769 23.42 -29.05 -47.36
C ARG A 769 22.88 -30.46 -47.58
N LYS A 770 21.55 -30.65 -47.53
CA LYS A 770 20.90 -31.92 -47.89
C LYS A 770 21.15 -32.31 -49.34
N GLN A 771 21.07 -31.34 -50.26
CA GLN A 771 21.39 -31.56 -51.68
C GLN A 771 22.86 -31.94 -51.88
N ALA A 772 23.79 -31.22 -51.22
CA ALA A 772 25.22 -31.51 -51.31
C ALA A 772 25.62 -32.89 -50.74
N LEU A 773 24.91 -33.37 -49.71
CA LEU A 773 25.17 -34.64 -49.03
C LEU A 773 24.35 -35.83 -49.55
N GLY A 774 23.49 -35.62 -50.55
CA GLY A 774 22.62 -36.66 -51.11
C GLY A 774 21.58 -37.21 -50.11
N ILE A 775 21.13 -36.40 -49.14
CA ILE A 775 20.11 -36.78 -48.17
C ILE A 775 18.74 -36.60 -48.84
N ASN A 776 18.19 -37.68 -49.40
CA ASN A 776 16.90 -37.64 -50.11
C ASN A 776 15.72 -37.39 -49.15
N ASN A 777 14.86 -36.43 -49.52
CA ASN A 777 13.54 -36.26 -48.92
C ASN A 777 12.66 -37.46 -49.32
N VAL A 778 12.41 -38.40 -48.40
CA VAL A 778 11.29 -39.32 -48.57
C VAL A 778 10.01 -38.52 -48.29
N PRO A 779 9.06 -38.42 -49.23
CA PRO A 779 7.79 -37.76 -48.96
C PRO A 779 7.01 -38.58 -47.93
N VAL A 780 6.51 -37.93 -46.88
CA VAL A 780 5.49 -38.50 -45.98
C VAL A 780 4.26 -38.78 -46.83
N GLY A 781 4.08 -40.05 -47.22
CA GLY A 781 2.96 -40.52 -48.01
C GLY A 781 1.67 -40.56 -47.19
N THR A 782 0.68 -39.80 -47.67
CA THR A 782 -0.78 -40.03 -47.66
C THR A 782 -1.43 -40.91 -46.57
N PRO A 783 -2.53 -40.45 -45.94
CA PRO A 783 -3.30 -41.25 -44.99
C PRO A 783 -4.06 -42.38 -45.70
N VAL A 784 -4.11 -43.54 -45.05
CA VAL A 784 -4.88 -44.74 -45.44
C VAL A 784 -5.99 -44.91 -44.38
N PRO A 785 -7.22 -45.33 -44.75
CA PRO A 785 -8.47 -44.83 -44.16
C PRO A 785 -8.78 -45.22 -42.73
#